data_AF-A0A9Q0GQ00-F1
#
_entry.id   AF-A0A9Q0GQ00-F1
#
_cell.length_a   1.000
_cell.length_b   1.000
_cell.length_c   1.000
_cell.angle_alpha   90.00
_cell.angle_beta   90.00
_cell.angle_gamma   90.00
#
_symmetry.space_group_name_H-M   'P 1'
#
loop_
_entity.id
_entity.type
_entity.pdbx_description
1 polymer ?
#
loop_
_entity_poly.entity_id
_entity_poly.type
_entity_poly.pdbx_seq_one_letter_code
_entity_poly.pdbx_strand_id
1 'polypeptide(L)'
;MILVPPPFSSPVPAVLKSNRSSNSESIIPPTGFCGLCRKYKSYKYPAFPQFQWPRYRPVSAAARDEDTFTKYSGYIFELGKSEADELTEYNLSKIGAIYRKKPIIVLRRLIQIGNTLGRWFVLRYLDSLMEQSDLMFEVRAAELRKILVELGPAFVKIAQAVSSRPDVIPPAYLDELSLLQDRITPFSTEVAFETIEKELGLPIDSLFSEISPEPVAAASIGQVYKARLRPGGQVVAVKVQRPGVQAAISLDIFILRYLAGLVRRAAKLNTDLQALLDEWASSLFREMDYREEARNGLKFRQLYGGLQDVFVPTMYVEQSSRRVLIMEWVEGQKLSEVKDLYLVEVGVYCSFNQLLEYGFYHADPHPGNFLRTYDGKLAYLDFGMMGEFKQEFRDGFIEACLHLVNRDFDALGKDFVTLGLLPPTAQKGAVTEALTDVFQNAVAKGVRNISFGDLLGNLGRTMYKFKFQIPSYFSLVIRSLAVLEGIAISFNPDYKVLSSTYPWIARKVLTDSSPQLKSTLRGLLYEEGVFRIDRLESLLTESLRARTEKALVKQQAEDNSRVVIKEVLSFTLTEKGTFVREILLEEFAKGLDALGLATLESVTSVAASTLPFSAFLPLTAMSSEDIINLKTLRRLMQLFSELQRNEITKMGVTDLNLYENQITYSEEASRVLYQLISVQELLPVLSVIPELPPESQQQLLRLPADVAGKLISRATARTIQRIFT
;
A
#
# COMPACT_ATOMS: atom_id res chain seq x y z
N MET A 1 -21.14 -8.98 -4.99
CA MET A 1 -20.87 -8.08 -6.12
C MET A 1 -22.02 -7.99 -7.14
N ILE A 2 -22.40 -6.76 -7.49
CA ILE A 2 -23.49 -6.33 -8.40
C ILE A 2 -23.05 -6.34 -9.88
N LEU A 3 -23.90 -6.78 -10.82
CA LEU A 3 -23.74 -6.50 -12.25
C LEU A 3 -25.05 -5.98 -12.87
N VAL A 4 -24.90 -4.98 -13.74
CA VAL A 4 -25.91 -4.35 -14.60
C VAL A 4 -26.04 -5.16 -15.92
N PRO A 5 -27.23 -5.25 -16.56
CA PRO A 5 -27.48 -6.14 -17.71
C PRO A 5 -26.93 -5.57 -19.04
N PRO A 6 -26.80 -6.41 -20.10
CA PRO A 6 -26.21 -6.00 -21.38
C PRO A 6 -27.15 -5.09 -22.20
N PRO A 7 -26.62 -4.23 -23.07
CA PRO A 7 -27.43 -3.35 -23.91
C PRO A 7 -28.16 -4.12 -25.01
N PHE A 8 -29.39 -3.69 -25.28
CA PHE A 8 -30.28 -4.20 -26.32
C PHE A 8 -29.67 -4.16 -27.72
N SER A 9 -29.90 -5.24 -28.46
CA SER A 9 -29.60 -5.47 -29.87
C SER A 9 -30.47 -4.63 -30.82
N SER A 10 -29.86 -4.00 -31.82
CA SER A 10 -30.44 -3.77 -33.16
C SER A 10 -29.33 -3.28 -34.14
N PRO A 11 -29.54 -3.28 -35.47
CA PRO A 11 -29.27 -4.42 -36.34
C PRO A 11 -28.09 -4.20 -37.31
N VAL A 12 -27.58 -5.33 -37.81
CA VAL A 12 -26.57 -5.48 -38.86
C VAL A 12 -26.98 -4.80 -40.17
N PRO A 13 -26.02 -4.27 -40.94
CA PRO A 13 -26.02 -4.49 -42.38
C PRO A 13 -24.75 -5.20 -42.85
N ALA A 14 -24.97 -6.01 -43.88
CA ALA A 14 -24.14 -7.07 -44.39
C ALA A 14 -23.08 -6.62 -45.43
N VAL A 15 -22.15 -7.57 -45.68
CA VAL A 15 -21.39 -7.84 -46.93
C VAL A 15 -20.15 -6.97 -47.22
N LEU A 16 -18.96 -7.59 -47.24
CA LEU A 16 -18.23 -7.91 -48.49
C LEU A 16 -16.98 -8.78 -48.23
N LYS A 17 -16.94 -9.92 -48.94
CA LYS A 17 -15.80 -10.84 -49.10
C LYS A 17 -14.78 -10.24 -50.07
N SER A 18 -13.48 -10.48 -49.86
CA SER A 18 -12.56 -10.84 -50.95
C SER A 18 -11.22 -11.43 -50.48
N ASN A 19 -10.83 -12.50 -51.18
CA ASN A 19 -9.59 -13.29 -51.10
C ASN A 19 -8.29 -12.52 -51.43
N ARG A 20 -7.14 -13.04 -50.95
CA ARG A 20 -5.87 -13.39 -51.67
C ARG A 20 -4.72 -13.52 -50.64
N SER A 21 -4.17 -14.72 -50.40
CA SER A 21 -3.09 -15.44 -51.10
C SER A 21 -1.67 -14.84 -50.96
N SER A 22 -0.81 -15.58 -50.24
CA SER A 22 0.63 -15.87 -50.48
C SER A 22 1.62 -14.73 -50.78
N ASN A 23 2.67 -14.62 -49.96
CA ASN A 23 4.02 -15.02 -50.38
C ASN A 23 5.03 -15.03 -49.23
N SER A 24 5.82 -16.10 -49.24
CA SER A 24 7.05 -16.35 -48.49
C SER A 24 8.22 -15.57 -49.09
N GLU A 25 9.16 -15.10 -48.26
CA GLU A 25 10.59 -15.20 -48.57
C GLU A 25 11.46 -15.07 -47.31
N SER A 26 12.37 -16.03 -47.19
CA SER A 26 13.36 -16.26 -46.15
C SER A 26 14.73 -15.72 -46.56
N ILE A 27 15.60 -15.29 -45.62
CA ILE A 27 17.06 -15.52 -45.63
C ILE A 27 17.62 -15.20 -44.21
N ILE A 28 18.57 -16.03 -43.77
CA ILE A 28 19.14 -16.18 -42.41
C ILE A 28 20.61 -15.61 -42.37
N PRO A 29 21.48 -15.79 -41.33
CA PRO A 29 22.06 -14.76 -40.46
C PRO A 29 23.62 -14.67 -40.55
N PRO A 30 24.32 -14.11 -39.54
CA PRO A 30 25.31 -14.92 -38.80
C PRO A 30 25.25 -14.68 -37.27
N THR A 31 24.99 -15.70 -36.44
CA THR A 31 25.93 -16.60 -35.73
C THR A 31 26.91 -15.94 -34.75
N GLY A 32 26.74 -16.26 -33.47
CA GLY A 32 27.72 -16.14 -32.38
C GLY A 32 27.26 -16.92 -31.15
N PHE A 33 27.57 -18.22 -31.12
CA PHE A 33 27.36 -19.19 -30.02
C PHE A 33 28.01 -18.72 -28.70
N CYS A 34 27.51 -19.06 -27.50
CA CYS A 34 27.74 -20.32 -26.76
C CYS A 34 27.15 -20.12 -25.33
N GLY A 35 26.55 -21.04 -24.57
CA GLY A 35 26.29 -22.47 -24.69
C GLY A 35 26.01 -23.01 -23.28
N LEU A 36 24.73 -23.23 -22.90
CA LEU A 36 24.33 -24.01 -21.71
C LEU A 36 22.81 -24.27 -21.66
N CYS A 37 22.26 -24.92 -22.69
CA CYS A 37 20.92 -25.54 -22.63
C CYS A 37 20.81 -26.66 -23.67
N ARG A 38 21.35 -27.84 -23.35
CA ARG A 38 21.17 -29.06 -24.17
C ARG A 38 21.14 -30.33 -23.31
N LYS A 39 20.08 -30.48 -22.53
CA LYS A 39 19.45 -31.74 -22.08
C LYS A 39 17.99 -31.33 -21.86
N TYR A 40 17.01 -31.66 -22.69
CA TYR A 40 16.47 -32.97 -22.97
C TYR A 40 15.83 -32.99 -24.37
N LYS A 41 16.15 -34.01 -25.18
CA LYS A 41 15.39 -34.38 -26.38
C LYS A 41 14.92 -35.82 -26.18
N SER A 42 13.76 -36.10 -26.79
CA SER A 42 13.14 -37.40 -27.09
C SER A 42 12.36 -38.11 -25.97
N TYR A 43 11.03 -37.95 -25.99
CA TYR A 43 10.11 -39.07 -25.90
C TYR A 43 9.06 -38.94 -27.02
N LYS A 44 8.99 -39.96 -27.88
CA LYS A 44 7.93 -40.17 -28.87
C LYS A 44 6.70 -40.69 -28.13
N TYR A 45 5.55 -40.02 -28.27
CA TYR A 45 4.27 -40.53 -27.77
C TYR A 45 3.80 -41.73 -28.63
N PRO A 46 3.34 -42.85 -28.05
CA PRO A 46 2.53 -43.81 -28.77
C PRO A 46 1.10 -43.28 -28.94
N ALA A 47 0.48 -43.60 -30.07
CA ALA A 47 -0.90 -43.24 -30.37
C ALA A 47 -1.86 -43.91 -29.38
N PHE A 48 -2.58 -43.12 -28.58
CA PHE A 48 -3.70 -43.58 -27.75
C PHE A 48 -4.98 -43.70 -28.60
N PRO A 49 -5.86 -44.68 -28.32
CA PRO A 49 -7.15 -44.81 -28.99
C PRO A 49 -8.02 -43.57 -28.72
N GLN A 50 -8.75 -43.11 -29.74
CA GLN A 50 -9.69 -41.97 -29.65
C GLN A 50 -10.77 -42.26 -28.59
N PHE A 51 -10.57 -41.75 -27.38
CA PHE A 51 -11.62 -41.64 -26.38
C PHE A 51 -12.45 -40.40 -26.71
N GLN A 52 -13.69 -40.59 -27.18
CA GLN A 52 -14.64 -39.50 -27.36
C GLN A 52 -14.98 -38.92 -25.99
N TRP A 53 -14.54 -37.67 -25.75
CA TRP A 53 -15.04 -36.85 -24.66
C TRP A 53 -16.57 -36.75 -24.76
N PRO A 54 -17.33 -36.94 -23.67
CA PRO A 54 -18.76 -36.66 -23.72
C PRO A 54 -18.96 -35.20 -24.09
N ARG A 55 -19.70 -34.97 -25.19
CA ARG A 55 -20.06 -33.63 -25.66
C ARG A 55 -20.68 -32.85 -24.50
N TYR A 56 -20.05 -31.75 -24.14
CA TYR A 56 -20.60 -30.74 -23.25
C TYR A 56 -21.98 -30.34 -23.80
N ARG A 57 -23.05 -30.75 -23.11
CA ARG A 57 -24.38 -30.20 -23.40
C ARG A 57 -24.37 -28.75 -22.92
N PRO A 58 -24.82 -27.78 -23.72
CA PRO A 58 -25.07 -26.45 -23.19
C PRO A 58 -26.12 -26.60 -22.08
N VAL A 59 -25.74 -26.21 -20.87
CA VAL A 59 -26.64 -26.19 -19.71
C VAL A 59 -27.76 -25.22 -20.04
N SER A 60 -28.99 -25.72 -20.08
CA SER A 60 -30.19 -24.91 -20.20
C SER A 60 -30.23 -23.89 -19.06
N ALA A 61 -30.47 -22.63 -19.40
CA ALA A 61 -30.85 -21.61 -18.43
C ALA A 61 -32.04 -22.12 -17.56
N ALA A 62 -31.98 -21.85 -16.26
CA ALA A 62 -32.97 -22.15 -15.22
C ALA A 62 -32.89 -23.53 -14.51
N ALA A 63 -31.70 -23.94 -14.07
CA ALA A 63 -31.57 -24.71 -12.84
C ALA A 63 -31.22 -23.72 -11.71
N ARG A 64 -32.09 -23.57 -10.71
CA ARG A 64 -31.75 -22.85 -9.47
C ARG A 64 -30.63 -23.65 -8.81
N ASP A 65 -29.39 -23.17 -8.88
CA ASP A 65 -28.30 -23.75 -8.10
C ASP A 65 -28.71 -23.68 -6.62
N GLU A 66 -28.89 -24.85 -6.01
CA GLU A 66 -29.31 -24.97 -4.61
C GLU A 66 -28.13 -24.56 -3.72
N ASP A 67 -28.37 -23.67 -2.75
CA ASP A 67 -27.33 -23.22 -1.81
C ASP A 67 -26.75 -24.41 -1.02
N THR A 68 -25.54 -24.82 -1.40
CA THR A 68 -24.89 -26.02 -0.85
C THR A 68 -24.72 -25.92 0.65
N PHE A 69 -24.43 -24.72 1.17
CA PHE A 69 -24.29 -24.53 2.60
C PHE A 69 -25.60 -24.78 3.35
N THR A 70 -26.72 -24.20 2.92
CA THR A 70 -28.03 -24.50 3.53
C THR A 70 -28.42 -25.95 3.36
N LYS A 71 -28.12 -26.57 2.21
CA LYS A 71 -28.37 -28.00 1.97
C LYS A 71 -27.66 -28.91 2.98
N TYR A 72 -26.37 -28.69 3.21
CA TYR A 72 -25.57 -29.57 4.07
C TYR A 72 -25.57 -29.17 5.54
N SER A 73 -25.76 -27.90 5.85
CA SER A 73 -25.63 -27.33 7.19
C SER A 73 -26.93 -26.75 7.74
N GLY A 74 -28.05 -26.82 7.01
CA GLY A 74 -29.36 -26.28 7.41
C GLY A 74 -29.88 -26.79 8.76
N TYR A 75 -29.54 -28.02 9.12
CA TYR A 75 -29.89 -28.62 10.41
C TYR A 75 -29.32 -27.85 11.61
N ILE A 76 -28.24 -27.08 11.42
CA ILE A 76 -27.63 -26.26 12.47
C ILE A 76 -28.53 -25.05 12.77
N PHE A 77 -29.29 -24.56 11.77
CA PHE A 77 -30.09 -23.34 11.86
C PHE A 77 -31.36 -23.56 12.68
N GLU A 78 -32.02 -24.71 12.50
CA GLU A 78 -33.27 -25.06 13.21
C GLU A 78 -33.04 -25.28 14.72
N LEU A 79 -31.87 -25.79 15.10
CA LEU A 79 -31.52 -26.14 16.49
C LEU A 79 -30.80 -25.01 17.26
N GLY A 80 -30.41 -23.94 16.56
CA GLY A 80 -29.57 -22.84 17.06
C GLY A 80 -30.28 -21.49 17.24
N LYS A 81 -31.52 -21.34 16.75
CA LYS A 81 -32.23 -20.05 16.55
C LYS A 81 -32.42 -19.14 17.77
N SER A 82 -32.24 -19.61 19.00
CA SER A 82 -32.41 -18.80 20.22
C SER A 82 -31.08 -18.57 20.96
N GLU A 83 -30.34 -19.64 21.28
CA GLU A 83 -29.15 -19.53 22.15
C GLU A 83 -27.87 -19.10 21.42
N ALA A 84 -27.74 -19.41 20.13
CA ALA A 84 -26.56 -19.03 19.35
C ALA A 84 -26.65 -17.58 18.84
N ASP A 85 -27.88 -17.06 18.67
CA ASP A 85 -28.14 -15.67 18.30
C ASP A 85 -27.70 -14.70 19.41
N GLU A 86 -27.78 -15.13 20.68
CA GLU A 86 -27.29 -14.38 21.86
C GLU A 86 -25.75 -14.27 21.95
N LEU A 87 -25.00 -15.00 21.12
CA LEU A 87 -23.53 -14.92 21.10
C LEU A 87 -23.05 -13.67 20.38
N THR A 88 -23.29 -12.50 20.98
CA THR A 88 -22.95 -11.22 20.36
C THR A 88 -21.45 -11.07 20.13
N GLU A 89 -20.65 -11.56 21.07
CA GLU A 89 -19.19 -11.51 21.08
C GLU A 89 -18.59 -12.91 21.17
N TYR A 90 -17.35 -13.05 20.70
CA TYR A 90 -16.59 -14.29 20.87
C TYR A 90 -16.35 -14.56 22.35
N ASN A 91 -16.98 -15.60 22.89
CA ASN A 91 -16.77 -16.05 24.25
C ASN A 91 -16.73 -17.57 24.30
N LEU A 92 -15.54 -18.10 24.52
CA LEU A 92 -15.30 -19.54 24.55
C LEU A 92 -16.15 -20.26 25.61
N SER A 93 -16.32 -19.67 26.79
CA SER A 93 -17.09 -20.26 27.88
C SER A 93 -18.57 -20.39 27.51
N LYS A 94 -19.15 -19.36 26.88
CA LYS A 94 -20.54 -19.38 26.39
C LYS A 94 -20.72 -20.39 25.26
N ILE A 95 -19.84 -20.37 24.26
CA ILE A 95 -19.86 -21.32 23.13
C ILE A 95 -19.76 -22.76 23.66
N GLY A 96 -18.83 -23.02 24.58
CA GLY A 96 -18.67 -24.33 25.21
C GLY A 96 -19.89 -24.77 26.01
N ALA A 97 -20.53 -23.86 26.75
CA ALA A 97 -21.74 -24.17 27.52
C ALA A 97 -22.92 -24.60 26.64
N ILE A 98 -23.07 -23.99 25.45
CA ILE A 98 -24.12 -24.35 24.48
C ILE A 98 -23.82 -25.72 23.85
N TYR A 99 -22.63 -25.90 23.28
CA TYR A 99 -22.34 -27.10 22.48
C TYR A 99 -22.03 -28.35 23.31
N ARG A 100 -21.59 -28.21 24.57
CA ARG A 100 -21.50 -29.35 25.50
C ARG A 100 -22.87 -29.98 25.81
N LYS A 101 -23.94 -29.17 25.79
CA LYS A 101 -25.32 -29.68 25.97
C LYS A 101 -25.89 -30.32 24.70
N LYS A 102 -25.23 -30.14 23.55
CA LYS A 102 -25.69 -30.61 22.22
C LYS A 102 -24.68 -31.59 21.57
N PRO A 103 -24.32 -32.71 22.23
CA PRO A 103 -23.25 -33.60 21.77
C PRO A 103 -23.55 -34.25 20.41
N ILE A 104 -24.81 -34.54 20.11
CA ILE A 104 -25.22 -35.14 18.83
C ILE A 104 -24.92 -34.21 17.65
N ILE A 105 -25.16 -32.89 17.82
CA ILE A 105 -24.87 -31.89 16.79
C ILE A 105 -23.37 -31.78 16.56
N VAL A 106 -22.59 -31.73 17.64
CA VAL A 106 -21.12 -31.69 17.57
C VAL A 106 -20.58 -32.93 16.87
N LEU A 107 -21.06 -34.12 17.24
CA LEU A 107 -20.62 -35.38 16.64
C LEU A 107 -20.99 -35.46 15.16
N ARG A 108 -22.22 -35.09 14.79
CA ARG A 108 -22.66 -35.03 13.38
C ARG A 108 -21.77 -34.09 12.57
N ARG A 109 -21.47 -32.91 13.10
CA ARG A 109 -20.61 -31.93 12.42
C ARG A 109 -19.16 -32.41 12.32
N LEU A 110 -18.63 -33.04 13.37
CA LEU A 110 -17.29 -33.62 13.38
C LEU A 110 -17.16 -34.75 12.34
N ILE A 111 -18.17 -35.63 12.22
CA ILE A 111 -18.22 -36.67 11.19
C ILE A 111 -18.30 -36.05 9.79
N GLN A 112 -19.10 -34.99 9.60
CA GLN A 112 -19.17 -34.27 8.32
C GLN A 112 -17.81 -33.69 7.93
N ILE A 113 -17.16 -32.93 8.82
CA ILE A 113 -15.83 -32.36 8.59
C ILE A 113 -14.82 -33.48 8.30
N GLY A 114 -14.82 -34.53 9.13
CA GLY A 114 -13.92 -35.67 9.03
C GLY A 114 -14.08 -36.46 7.73
N ASN A 115 -15.30 -36.75 7.30
CA ASN A 115 -15.55 -37.48 6.05
C ASN A 115 -15.15 -36.66 4.82
N THR A 116 -15.48 -35.37 4.82
CA THR A 116 -15.24 -34.50 3.66
C THR A 116 -13.74 -34.23 3.48
N LEU A 117 -13.04 -33.82 4.55
CA LEU A 117 -11.59 -33.61 4.50
C LEU A 117 -10.80 -34.92 4.45
N GLY A 118 -11.23 -35.95 5.18
CA GLY A 118 -10.57 -37.25 5.23
C GLY A 118 -10.52 -37.94 3.88
N ARG A 119 -11.61 -37.87 3.10
CA ARG A 119 -11.62 -38.35 1.71
C ARG A 119 -10.55 -37.65 0.86
N TRP A 120 -10.43 -36.34 0.98
CA TRP A 120 -9.42 -35.56 0.26
C TRP A 120 -7.99 -35.93 0.68
N PHE A 121 -7.73 -36.08 1.98
CA PHE A 121 -6.42 -36.50 2.48
C PHE A 121 -6.02 -37.91 2.02
N VAL A 122 -6.96 -38.86 2.02
CA VAL A 122 -6.72 -40.23 1.52
C VAL A 122 -6.36 -40.19 0.05
N LEU A 123 -7.12 -39.45 -0.76
CA LEU A 123 -6.84 -39.30 -2.19
C LEU A 123 -5.46 -38.65 -2.43
N ARG A 124 -5.12 -37.61 -1.68
CA ARG A 124 -3.82 -36.95 -1.78
C ARG A 124 -2.65 -37.84 -1.35
N TYR A 125 -2.88 -38.71 -0.37
CA TYR A 125 -1.90 -39.72 0.07
C TYR A 125 -1.71 -40.79 -1.00
N LEU A 126 -2.79 -41.28 -1.61
CA LEU A 126 -2.73 -42.21 -2.74
C LEU A 126 -1.98 -41.62 -3.94
N ASP A 127 -2.23 -40.35 -4.29
CA ASP A 127 -1.50 -39.66 -5.36
C ASP A 127 0.00 -39.56 -5.05
N SER A 128 0.37 -39.40 -3.77
CA SER A 128 1.76 -39.39 -3.32
C SER A 128 2.43 -40.76 -3.45
N LEU A 129 1.69 -41.84 -3.20
CA LEU A 129 2.19 -43.21 -3.38
C LEU A 129 2.34 -43.58 -4.86
N MET A 130 1.52 -42.98 -5.73
CA MET A 130 1.53 -43.21 -7.17
C MET A 130 2.50 -42.28 -7.94
N GLU A 131 3.30 -41.45 -7.24
CA GLU A 131 4.20 -40.44 -7.83
C GLU A 131 3.50 -39.47 -8.82
N GLN A 132 2.19 -39.29 -8.69
CA GLN A 132 1.38 -38.40 -9.52
C GLN A 132 1.02 -37.09 -8.79
N SER A 133 1.68 -36.82 -7.65
CA SER A 133 1.40 -35.66 -6.81
C SER A 133 1.47 -34.34 -7.56
N ASP A 134 2.40 -34.22 -8.49
CA ASP A 134 2.65 -32.97 -9.22
C ASP A 134 1.64 -32.78 -10.37
N LEU A 135 1.23 -33.89 -11.01
CA LEU A 135 0.20 -33.90 -12.06
C LEU A 135 -1.20 -33.63 -11.51
N MET A 136 -1.51 -34.16 -10.32
CA MET A 136 -2.83 -34.05 -9.70
C MET A 136 -2.96 -32.83 -8.78
N PHE A 137 -1.90 -32.04 -8.61
CA PHE A 137 -1.86 -30.95 -7.64
C PHE A 137 -2.95 -29.91 -7.86
N GLU A 138 -3.13 -29.43 -9.11
CA GLU A 138 -4.16 -28.46 -9.48
C GLU A 138 -5.58 -29.02 -9.27
N VAL A 139 -5.80 -30.29 -9.63
CA VAL A 139 -7.08 -30.97 -9.41
C VAL A 139 -7.42 -31.04 -7.92
N ARG A 140 -6.45 -31.39 -7.07
CA ARG A 140 -6.65 -31.45 -5.62
C ARG A 140 -6.85 -30.08 -5.00
N ALA A 141 -6.21 -29.04 -5.53
CA ALA A 141 -6.44 -27.66 -5.08
C ALA A 141 -7.87 -27.19 -5.42
N ALA A 142 -8.37 -27.48 -6.62
CA ALA A 142 -9.75 -27.19 -7.01
C ALA A 142 -10.80 -28.00 -6.22
N GLU A 143 -10.48 -29.26 -5.87
CA GLU A 143 -11.32 -30.08 -4.98
C GLU A 143 -11.35 -29.51 -3.56
N LEU A 144 -10.21 -29.13 -3.00
CA LEU A 144 -10.12 -28.52 -1.67
C LEU A 144 -10.96 -27.25 -1.61
N ARG A 145 -10.90 -26.40 -2.65
CA ARG A 145 -11.76 -25.21 -2.77
C ARG A 145 -13.25 -25.57 -2.62
N LYS A 146 -13.74 -26.56 -3.38
CA LYS A 146 -15.15 -26.98 -3.33
C LYS A 146 -15.54 -27.51 -1.95
N ILE A 147 -14.67 -28.30 -1.33
CA ILE A 147 -14.86 -28.82 0.02
C ILE A 147 -14.98 -27.68 1.03
N LEU A 148 -14.13 -26.65 0.94
CA LEU A 148 -14.18 -25.50 1.85
C LEU A 148 -15.49 -24.72 1.71
N VAL A 149 -16.02 -24.56 0.48
CA VAL A 149 -17.35 -23.96 0.23
C VAL A 149 -18.47 -24.83 0.81
N GLU A 150 -18.39 -26.15 0.65
CA GLU A 150 -19.38 -27.10 1.19
C GLU A 150 -19.40 -27.09 2.73
N LEU A 151 -18.23 -27.05 3.36
CA LEU A 151 -18.10 -26.95 4.81
C LEU A 151 -18.63 -25.61 5.33
N GLY A 152 -18.52 -24.54 4.54
CA GLY A 152 -19.24 -23.29 4.79
C GLY A 152 -18.37 -22.14 5.31
N PRO A 153 -19.01 -21.09 5.86
CA PRO A 153 -18.39 -19.77 6.03
C PRO A 153 -17.12 -19.74 6.88
N ALA A 154 -17.05 -20.54 7.96
CA ALA A 154 -15.84 -20.62 8.79
C ALA A 154 -14.62 -21.09 7.98
N PHE A 155 -14.79 -22.15 7.19
CA PHE A 155 -13.72 -22.74 6.38
C PHE A 155 -13.34 -21.87 5.20
N VAL A 156 -14.31 -21.22 4.55
CA VAL A 156 -14.04 -20.19 3.52
C VAL A 156 -13.21 -19.04 4.11
N LYS A 157 -13.56 -18.57 5.31
CA LYS A 157 -12.82 -17.49 5.99
C LYS A 157 -11.43 -17.90 6.45
N ILE A 158 -11.24 -19.15 6.90
CA ILE A 158 -9.91 -19.70 7.16
C ILE A 158 -9.11 -19.73 5.87
N ALA A 159 -9.68 -20.24 4.79
CA ALA A 159 -9.00 -20.31 3.52
C ALA A 159 -8.63 -18.92 2.98
N GLN A 160 -9.49 -17.92 3.12
CA GLN A 160 -9.17 -16.51 2.83
C GLN A 160 -8.01 -16.02 3.70
N ALA A 161 -8.03 -16.27 5.01
CA ALA A 161 -6.97 -15.86 5.93
C ALA A 161 -5.62 -16.56 5.68
N VAL A 162 -5.63 -17.80 5.16
CA VAL A 162 -4.40 -18.55 4.86
C VAL A 162 -3.91 -18.33 3.42
N SER A 163 -4.79 -18.15 2.43
CA SER A 163 -4.44 -17.70 1.06
C SER A 163 -3.70 -16.36 1.07
N SER A 164 -3.91 -15.66 2.17
CA SER A 164 -3.33 -14.41 2.54
C SER A 164 -1.82 -14.51 2.85
N ARG A 165 -1.37 -15.69 3.28
CA ARG A 165 -0.04 -15.94 3.85
C ARG A 165 0.77 -16.89 2.97
N PRO A 166 1.61 -16.36 2.05
CA PRO A 166 2.40 -17.19 1.15
C PRO A 166 3.49 -18.00 1.87
N ASP A 167 3.78 -17.69 3.13
CA ASP A 167 4.66 -18.46 4.02
C ASP A 167 4.02 -19.75 4.55
N VAL A 168 2.69 -19.91 4.43
CA VAL A 168 1.94 -21.03 5.02
C VAL A 168 1.49 -22.06 3.98
N ILE A 169 1.19 -21.65 2.75
CA ILE A 169 0.61 -22.52 1.71
C ILE A 169 1.41 -22.44 0.39
N PRO A 170 1.60 -23.57 -0.33
CA PRO A 170 2.26 -23.56 -1.64
C PRO A 170 1.53 -22.72 -2.71
N PRO A 171 2.24 -22.13 -3.70
CA PRO A 171 1.69 -21.20 -4.68
C PRO A 171 0.43 -21.67 -5.42
N ALA A 172 0.39 -22.91 -5.94
CA ALA A 172 -0.77 -23.39 -6.70
C ALA A 172 -2.06 -23.56 -5.86
N TYR A 173 -1.94 -23.73 -4.53
CA TYR A 173 -3.12 -23.64 -3.65
C TYR A 173 -3.53 -22.19 -3.42
N LEU A 174 -2.60 -21.23 -3.40
CA LEU A 174 -2.95 -19.81 -3.27
C LEU A 174 -3.82 -19.36 -4.44
N ASP A 175 -3.45 -19.75 -5.67
CA ASP A 175 -4.19 -19.42 -6.88
C ASP A 175 -5.62 -19.98 -6.84
N GLU A 176 -5.79 -21.26 -6.51
CA GLU A 176 -7.12 -21.87 -6.41
C GLU A 176 -7.95 -21.34 -5.24
N LEU A 177 -7.34 -21.07 -4.07
CA LEU A 177 -8.04 -20.50 -2.93
C LEU A 177 -8.40 -19.02 -3.15
N SER A 178 -7.69 -18.30 -4.02
CA SER A 178 -8.07 -16.94 -4.43
C SER A 178 -9.45 -16.92 -5.08
N LEU A 179 -9.84 -17.99 -5.78
CA LEU A 179 -11.15 -18.14 -6.41
C LEU A 179 -12.30 -18.36 -5.40
N LEU A 180 -12.03 -18.60 -4.11
CA LEU A 180 -13.07 -18.59 -3.06
C LEU A 180 -13.67 -17.21 -2.81
N GLN A 181 -13.03 -16.17 -3.35
CA GLN A 181 -13.52 -14.80 -3.25
C GLN A 181 -14.62 -14.50 -4.30
N ASP A 182 -14.82 -15.40 -5.27
CA ASP A 182 -15.85 -15.29 -6.31
C ASP A 182 -17.22 -15.86 -5.88
N ARG A 183 -18.27 -15.40 -6.59
CA ARG A 183 -19.70 -15.53 -6.28
C ARG A 183 -20.10 -16.89 -5.68
N ILE A 184 -20.55 -16.86 -4.43
CA ILE A 184 -21.22 -17.98 -3.77
C ILE A 184 -22.71 -17.93 -4.10
N THR A 185 -23.36 -19.10 -4.17
CA THR A 185 -24.81 -19.21 -4.41
C THR A 185 -25.60 -18.42 -3.37
N PRO A 186 -26.57 -17.58 -3.79
CA PRO A 186 -27.44 -16.84 -2.87
C PRO A 186 -28.38 -17.80 -2.11
N PHE A 187 -28.84 -17.37 -0.94
CA PHE A 187 -29.91 -18.04 -0.22
C PHE A 187 -31.27 -17.43 -0.57
N SER A 188 -32.36 -18.11 -0.19
CA SER A 188 -33.74 -17.69 -0.49
C SER A 188 -34.00 -16.21 -0.13
N THR A 189 -34.55 -15.47 -1.08
CA THR A 189 -34.92 -14.07 -0.91
C THR A 189 -35.98 -13.90 0.16
N GLU A 190 -36.92 -14.84 0.27
CA GLU A 190 -37.95 -14.85 1.29
C GLU A 190 -37.34 -14.82 2.69
N VAL A 191 -36.34 -15.69 2.94
CA VAL A 191 -35.62 -15.72 4.23
C VAL A 191 -34.81 -14.43 4.46
N ALA A 192 -34.24 -13.85 3.41
CA ALA A 192 -33.52 -12.58 3.51
C ALA A 192 -34.46 -11.44 3.92
N PHE A 193 -35.65 -11.41 3.31
CA PHE A 193 -36.66 -10.40 3.55
C PHE A 193 -37.24 -10.51 4.96
N GLU A 194 -37.57 -11.73 5.42
CA GLU A 194 -37.96 -11.99 6.80
C GLU A 194 -36.87 -11.54 7.80
N THR A 195 -35.59 -11.72 7.44
CA THR A 195 -34.47 -11.28 8.29
C THR A 195 -34.42 -9.76 8.37
N ILE A 196 -34.63 -9.05 7.26
CA ILE A 196 -34.69 -7.58 7.24
C ILE A 196 -35.82 -7.07 8.16
N GLU A 197 -37.03 -7.60 8.00
CA GLU A 197 -38.19 -7.16 8.77
C GLU A 197 -38.02 -7.43 10.26
N LYS A 198 -37.49 -8.61 10.62
CA LYS A 198 -37.23 -8.98 12.01
C LYS A 198 -36.19 -8.07 12.67
N GLU A 199 -35.12 -7.74 11.96
CA GLU A 199 -34.00 -6.96 12.50
C GLU A 199 -34.31 -5.46 12.60
N LEU A 200 -35.06 -4.93 11.63
CA LEU A 200 -35.42 -3.51 11.59
C LEU A 200 -36.79 -3.21 12.22
N GLY A 201 -37.57 -4.24 12.56
CA GLY A 201 -38.85 -4.14 13.26
C GLY A 201 -39.98 -3.53 12.43
N LEU A 202 -39.80 -3.43 11.11
CA LEU A 202 -40.74 -2.80 10.18
C LEU A 202 -40.90 -3.66 8.93
N PRO A 203 -42.11 -3.70 8.32
CA PRO A 203 -42.31 -4.34 7.03
C PRO A 203 -41.42 -3.74 5.93
N ILE A 204 -40.98 -4.56 4.96
CA ILE A 204 -40.15 -4.10 3.83
C ILE A 204 -40.80 -2.94 3.10
N ASP A 205 -42.12 -3.01 2.88
CA ASP A 205 -42.88 -1.97 2.20
C ASP A 205 -42.84 -0.64 2.97
N SER A 206 -42.68 -0.65 4.29
CA SER A 206 -42.55 0.59 5.07
C SER A 206 -41.12 1.17 5.01
N LEU A 207 -40.12 0.30 4.89
CA LEU A 207 -38.70 0.66 4.84
C LEU A 207 -38.29 1.19 3.46
N PHE A 208 -38.73 0.51 2.41
CA PHE A 208 -38.30 0.74 1.04
C PHE A 208 -39.48 1.04 0.12
N SER A 209 -39.28 1.98 -0.79
CA SER A 209 -40.22 2.23 -1.90
C SER A 209 -40.03 1.25 -3.04
N GLU A 210 -38.80 0.76 -3.22
CA GLU A 210 -38.40 -0.23 -4.22
C GLU A 210 -37.31 -1.13 -3.62
N ILE A 211 -37.35 -2.44 -3.88
CA ILE A 211 -36.27 -3.38 -3.56
C ILE A 211 -36.15 -4.42 -4.68
N SER A 212 -34.92 -4.81 -5.03
CA SER A 212 -34.71 -5.80 -6.10
C SER A 212 -35.28 -7.17 -5.70
N PRO A 213 -35.99 -7.88 -6.60
CA PRO A 213 -36.59 -9.19 -6.28
C PRO A 213 -35.54 -10.30 -6.13
N GLU A 214 -34.37 -10.12 -6.74
CA GLU A 214 -33.24 -11.03 -6.64
C GLU A 214 -32.04 -10.30 -6.01
N PRO A 215 -31.17 -11.01 -5.27
CA PRO A 215 -29.96 -10.41 -4.74
C PRO A 215 -29.06 -10.03 -5.92
N VAL A 216 -28.55 -8.81 -5.87
CA VAL A 216 -27.64 -8.31 -6.90
C VAL A 216 -26.24 -8.92 -6.72
N ALA A 217 -25.97 -9.43 -5.52
CA ALA A 217 -24.67 -9.90 -5.05
C ALA A 217 -24.85 -10.93 -3.94
N ALA A 218 -24.01 -11.97 -3.93
CA ALA A 218 -23.85 -12.85 -2.78
C ALA A 218 -22.38 -12.97 -2.39
N ALA A 219 -22.13 -13.13 -1.09
CA ALA A 219 -20.82 -13.29 -0.46
C ALA A 219 -20.89 -14.44 0.58
N SER A 220 -19.77 -14.73 1.26
CA SER A 220 -19.68 -15.88 2.17
C SER A 220 -20.61 -15.78 3.38
N ILE A 221 -20.81 -14.57 3.92
CA ILE A 221 -21.61 -14.34 5.14
C ILE A 221 -22.95 -13.66 4.88
N GLY A 222 -23.28 -13.29 3.65
CA GLY A 222 -24.52 -12.55 3.35
C GLY A 222 -24.72 -12.27 1.85
N GLN A 223 -25.80 -11.56 1.53
CA GLN A 223 -26.15 -11.15 0.17
C GLN A 223 -26.67 -9.72 0.13
N VAL A 224 -26.58 -9.04 -1.01
CA VAL A 224 -26.89 -7.60 -1.14
C VAL A 224 -28.02 -7.38 -2.13
N TYR A 225 -28.98 -6.55 -1.73
CA TYR A 225 -30.09 -6.07 -2.55
C TYR A 225 -29.89 -4.60 -2.90
N LYS A 226 -30.40 -4.18 -4.06
CA LYS A 226 -30.55 -2.75 -4.39
C LYS A 226 -31.92 -2.33 -3.91
N ALA A 227 -32.00 -1.26 -3.13
CA ALA A 227 -33.26 -0.72 -2.64
C ALA A 227 -33.30 0.80 -2.72
N ARG A 228 -34.48 1.36 -2.58
CA ARG A 228 -34.72 2.79 -2.44
C ARG A 228 -35.40 3.04 -1.11
N LEU A 229 -34.74 3.79 -0.22
CA LEU A 229 -35.33 4.16 1.06
C LEU A 229 -36.62 4.94 0.84
N ARG A 230 -37.68 4.57 1.57
CA ARG A 230 -38.94 5.31 1.53
C ARG A 230 -38.78 6.71 2.14
N PRO A 231 -38.10 6.89 3.29
CA PRO A 231 -37.68 8.22 3.73
C PRO A 231 -36.59 8.76 2.80
N GLY A 232 -36.76 9.98 2.27
CA GLY A 232 -35.73 10.69 1.50
C GLY A 232 -35.45 10.20 0.08
N GLY A 233 -35.86 8.99 -0.30
CA GLY A 233 -35.78 8.48 -1.67
C GLY A 233 -34.39 8.06 -2.15
N GLN A 234 -33.41 7.97 -1.25
CA GLN A 234 -32.03 7.61 -1.58
C GLN A 234 -31.93 6.14 -2.01
N VAL A 235 -31.07 5.88 -2.99
CA VAL A 235 -30.77 4.51 -3.47
C VAL A 235 -29.68 3.92 -2.58
N VAL A 236 -29.91 2.72 -2.08
CA VAL A 236 -29.05 2.05 -1.09
C VAL A 236 -28.76 0.61 -1.47
N ALA A 237 -27.62 0.12 -1.01
CA ALA A 237 -27.27 -1.29 -0.94
C ALA A 237 -27.70 -1.83 0.45
N VAL A 238 -28.50 -2.90 0.45
CA VAL A 238 -28.96 -3.58 1.67
C VAL A 238 -28.29 -4.94 1.74
N LYS A 239 -27.25 -5.07 2.58
CA LYS A 239 -26.51 -6.32 2.82
C LYS A 239 -27.16 -7.06 3.98
N VAL A 240 -27.62 -8.27 3.74
CA VAL A 240 -28.33 -9.13 4.69
C VAL A 240 -27.48 -10.35 5.00
N GLN A 241 -27.28 -10.61 6.29
CA GLN A 241 -26.51 -11.75 6.76
C GLN A 241 -27.22 -13.08 6.46
N ARG A 242 -26.43 -14.09 6.10
CA ARG A 242 -26.91 -15.44 5.83
C ARG A 242 -27.51 -16.06 7.10
N PRO A 243 -28.70 -16.68 7.04
CA PRO A 243 -29.35 -17.26 8.20
C PRO A 243 -28.50 -18.36 8.83
N GLY A 244 -28.44 -18.37 10.17
CA GLY A 244 -27.74 -19.41 10.94
C GLY A 244 -26.22 -19.43 10.81
N VAL A 245 -25.61 -18.44 10.14
CA VAL A 245 -24.15 -18.36 9.96
C VAL A 245 -23.39 -18.29 11.29
N GLN A 246 -23.94 -17.56 12.27
CA GLN A 246 -23.37 -17.42 13.62
C GLN A 246 -23.35 -18.75 14.38
N ALA A 247 -24.42 -19.55 14.26
CA ALA A 247 -24.49 -20.88 14.84
C ALA A 247 -23.48 -21.84 14.19
N ALA A 248 -23.40 -21.84 12.85
CA ALA A 248 -22.44 -22.66 12.13
C ALA A 248 -20.98 -22.30 12.49
N ILE A 249 -20.62 -21.01 12.44
CA ILE A 249 -19.27 -20.53 12.77
C ILE A 249 -18.90 -20.86 14.23
N SER A 250 -19.81 -20.63 15.18
CA SER A 250 -19.53 -20.92 16.59
C SER A 250 -19.32 -22.42 16.87
N LEU A 251 -20.09 -23.30 16.21
CA LEU A 251 -19.89 -24.74 16.28
C LEU A 251 -18.55 -25.16 15.66
N ASP A 252 -18.22 -24.61 14.49
CA ASP A 252 -16.97 -24.92 13.80
C ASP A 252 -15.76 -24.47 14.63
N ILE A 253 -15.79 -23.27 15.22
CA ILE A 253 -14.73 -22.79 16.13
C ILE A 253 -14.57 -23.72 17.33
N PHE A 254 -15.68 -24.18 17.93
CA PHE A 254 -15.64 -25.12 19.05
C PHE A 254 -14.91 -26.42 18.68
N ILE A 255 -15.22 -26.99 17.51
CA ILE A 255 -14.60 -28.21 16.99
C ILE A 255 -13.13 -27.97 16.64
N LEU A 256 -12.83 -26.92 15.86
CA LEU A 256 -11.47 -26.59 15.42
C LEU A 256 -10.54 -26.34 16.60
N ARG A 257 -11.00 -25.64 17.63
CA ARG A 257 -10.22 -25.39 18.84
C ARG A 257 -9.93 -26.67 19.64
N TYR A 258 -10.88 -27.61 19.68
CA TYR A 258 -10.67 -28.93 20.27
C TYR A 258 -9.62 -29.73 19.48
N LEU A 259 -9.73 -29.77 18.15
CA LEU A 259 -8.78 -30.43 17.26
C LEU A 259 -7.39 -29.81 17.36
N ALA A 260 -7.27 -28.49 17.42
CA ALA A 260 -5.99 -27.80 17.62
C ALA A 260 -5.29 -28.21 18.92
N GLY A 261 -6.05 -28.40 20.00
CA GLY A 261 -5.52 -28.91 21.27
C GLY A 261 -5.05 -30.37 21.20
N LEU A 262 -5.65 -31.20 20.33
CA LEU A 262 -5.17 -32.56 20.05
C LEU A 262 -3.88 -32.52 19.22
N VAL A 263 -3.86 -31.74 18.14
CA VAL A 263 -2.69 -31.58 17.26
C VAL A 263 -1.49 -31.05 18.03
N ARG A 264 -1.67 -30.02 18.87
CA ARG A 264 -0.61 -29.46 19.71
C ARG A 264 0.03 -30.53 20.61
N ARG A 265 -0.80 -31.39 21.24
CA ARG A 265 -0.32 -32.48 22.11
C ARG A 265 0.37 -33.58 21.33
N ALA A 266 -0.18 -33.97 20.17
CA ALA A 266 0.37 -35.04 19.34
C ALA A 266 1.69 -34.63 18.66
N ALA A 267 1.76 -33.42 18.12
CA ALA A 267 2.91 -32.91 17.36
C ALA A 267 3.95 -32.18 18.24
N LYS A 268 3.73 -32.10 19.56
CA LYS A 268 4.61 -31.40 20.53
C LYS A 268 5.01 -29.98 20.06
N LEU A 269 4.06 -29.25 19.49
CA LEU A 269 4.32 -27.90 18.99
C LEU A 269 4.46 -26.91 20.16
N ASN A 270 5.50 -26.09 20.12
CA ASN A 270 5.69 -25.00 21.08
C ASN A 270 4.75 -23.80 20.81
N THR A 271 4.17 -23.73 19.61
CA THR A 271 3.22 -22.68 19.21
C THR A 271 1.84 -22.96 19.79
N ASP A 272 1.21 -21.94 20.38
CA ASP A 272 -0.16 -22.05 20.87
C ASP A 272 -1.18 -21.91 19.73
N LEU A 273 -1.45 -23.02 19.06
CA LEU A 273 -2.44 -23.09 17.97
C LEU A 273 -3.85 -22.70 18.45
N GLN A 274 -4.16 -22.90 19.73
CA GLN A 274 -5.47 -22.52 20.27
C GLN A 274 -5.57 -21.00 20.42
N ALA A 275 -4.49 -20.34 20.89
CA ALA A 275 -4.45 -18.88 20.98
C ALA A 275 -4.59 -18.22 19.59
N LEU A 276 -3.92 -18.76 18.57
CA LEU A 276 -4.06 -18.26 17.19
C LEU A 276 -5.49 -18.41 16.67
N LEU A 277 -6.14 -19.56 16.93
CA LEU A 277 -7.54 -19.77 16.58
C LEU A 277 -8.48 -18.84 17.36
N ASP A 278 -8.19 -18.56 18.63
CA ASP A 278 -8.98 -17.66 19.47
C ASP A 278 -8.91 -16.21 18.96
N GLU A 279 -7.75 -15.74 18.49
CA GLU A 279 -7.58 -14.43 17.85
C GLU A 279 -8.36 -14.34 16.53
N TRP A 280 -8.21 -15.35 15.67
CA TRP A 280 -8.93 -15.44 14.40
C TRP A 280 -10.45 -15.48 14.63
N ALA A 281 -10.92 -16.30 15.58
CA ALA A 281 -12.32 -16.41 15.93
C ALA A 281 -12.90 -15.08 16.42
N SER A 282 -12.16 -14.36 17.25
CA SER A 282 -12.55 -13.02 17.71
C SER A 282 -12.69 -12.03 16.54
N SER A 283 -11.78 -12.07 15.56
CA SER A 283 -11.89 -11.25 14.35
C SER A 283 -13.12 -11.62 13.51
N LEU A 284 -13.39 -12.92 13.32
CA LEU A 284 -14.55 -13.37 12.55
C LEU A 284 -15.89 -13.01 13.21
N PHE A 285 -15.96 -13.05 14.54
CA PHE A 285 -17.14 -12.60 15.28
C PHE A 285 -17.40 -11.09 15.14
N ARG A 286 -16.33 -10.28 15.09
CA ARG A 286 -16.46 -8.84 14.79
C ARG A 286 -16.96 -8.60 13.37
N GLU A 287 -16.48 -9.37 12.40
CA GLU A 287 -16.94 -9.30 11.00
C GLU A 287 -18.43 -9.66 10.84
N MET A 288 -18.97 -10.50 11.71
CA MET A 288 -20.39 -10.86 11.70
C MET A 288 -21.32 -9.77 12.27
N ASP A 289 -20.78 -8.70 12.88
CA ASP A 289 -21.58 -7.58 13.37
C ASP A 289 -21.52 -6.42 12.38
N TYR A 290 -22.56 -6.28 11.56
CA TYR A 290 -22.64 -5.24 10.54
C TYR A 290 -22.68 -3.81 11.09
N ARG A 291 -22.92 -3.62 12.39
CA ARG A 291 -22.77 -2.31 13.03
C ARG A 291 -21.30 -1.90 13.09
N GLU A 292 -20.39 -2.84 13.31
CA GLU A 292 -18.95 -2.57 13.28
C GLU A 292 -18.51 -2.23 11.85
N GLU A 293 -18.98 -2.95 10.84
CA GLU A 293 -18.74 -2.63 9.42
C GLU A 293 -19.23 -1.21 9.08
N ALA A 294 -20.44 -0.82 9.54
CA ALA A 294 -20.97 0.52 9.33
C ALA A 294 -20.11 1.61 10.01
N ARG A 295 -19.68 1.40 11.26
CA ARG A 295 -18.81 2.32 11.98
C ARG A 295 -17.43 2.42 11.34
N ASN A 296 -16.88 1.30 10.89
CA ASN A 296 -15.64 1.25 10.14
C ASN A 296 -15.72 2.08 8.85
N GLY A 297 -16.82 1.95 8.11
CA GLY A 297 -17.09 2.78 6.93
C GLY A 297 -17.19 4.27 7.23
N LEU A 298 -17.87 4.65 8.31
CA LEU A 298 -17.92 6.05 8.77
C LEU A 298 -16.53 6.58 9.12
N LYS A 299 -15.74 5.82 9.90
CA LYS A 299 -14.38 6.19 10.26
C LYS A 299 -13.48 6.31 9.03
N PHE A 300 -13.59 5.38 8.09
CA PHE A 300 -12.86 5.42 6.82
C PHE A 300 -13.23 6.66 6.01
N ARG A 301 -14.52 6.99 5.92
CA ARG A 301 -15.01 8.21 5.24
C ARG A 301 -14.48 9.47 5.91
N GLN A 302 -14.45 9.51 7.24
CA GLN A 302 -13.93 10.66 7.99
C GLN A 302 -12.43 10.89 7.73
N LEU A 303 -11.64 9.83 7.67
CA LEU A 303 -10.19 9.92 7.48
C LEU A 303 -9.78 10.13 6.02
N TYR A 304 -10.46 9.47 5.07
CA TYR A 304 -10.01 9.39 3.68
C TYR A 304 -10.99 9.98 2.66
N GLY A 305 -12.23 10.28 3.04
CA GLY A 305 -13.24 10.85 2.14
C GLY A 305 -12.92 12.28 1.66
N GLY A 306 -11.96 12.96 2.31
CA GLY A 306 -11.42 14.24 1.85
C GLY A 306 -10.26 14.11 0.85
N LEU A 307 -9.76 12.90 0.58
CA LEU A 307 -8.72 12.70 -0.42
C LEU A 307 -9.27 12.88 -1.83
N GLN A 308 -8.46 13.50 -2.69
CA GLN A 308 -8.83 13.74 -4.08
C GLN A 308 -9.14 12.41 -4.79
N ASP A 309 -10.28 12.36 -5.48
CA ASP A 309 -10.76 11.22 -6.27
C ASP A 309 -10.96 9.91 -5.50
N VAL A 310 -11.03 9.98 -4.17
CA VAL A 310 -11.47 8.87 -3.31
C VAL A 310 -12.96 9.05 -3.00
N PHE A 311 -13.72 7.98 -3.12
CA PHE A 311 -15.13 7.92 -2.75
C PHE A 311 -15.36 6.82 -1.70
N VAL A 312 -16.17 7.14 -0.69
CA VAL A 312 -16.54 6.20 0.37
C VAL A 312 -18.05 6.34 0.56
N PRO A 313 -18.85 5.27 0.42
CA PRO A 313 -20.31 5.37 0.52
C PRO A 313 -20.75 5.85 1.90
N THR A 314 -21.87 6.58 1.95
CA THR A 314 -22.51 6.97 3.19
C THR A 314 -23.09 5.74 3.90
N MET A 315 -22.85 5.61 5.20
CA MET A 315 -23.40 4.51 6.02
C MET A 315 -24.67 4.97 6.73
N TYR A 316 -25.78 4.25 6.54
CA TYR A 316 -27.07 4.53 7.19
C TYR A 316 -27.16 3.76 8.52
N VAL A 317 -26.38 4.21 9.51
CA VAL A 317 -26.18 3.48 10.77
C VAL A 317 -27.47 3.29 11.55
N GLU A 318 -28.35 4.30 11.58
CA GLU A 318 -29.62 4.26 12.29
C GLU A 318 -30.61 3.26 11.67
N GLN A 319 -30.47 2.99 10.37
CA GLN A 319 -31.26 2.02 9.62
C GLN A 319 -30.50 0.69 9.42
N SER A 320 -29.40 0.49 10.14
CA SER A 320 -28.60 -0.74 10.12
C SER A 320 -28.70 -1.47 11.47
N SER A 321 -28.62 -2.79 11.42
CA SER A 321 -28.62 -3.67 12.58
C SER A 321 -27.38 -4.55 12.60
N ARG A 322 -27.33 -5.51 13.52
CA ARG A 322 -26.25 -6.52 13.57
C ARG A 322 -26.22 -7.39 12.31
N ARG A 323 -27.37 -7.66 11.69
CA ARG A 323 -27.51 -8.60 10.55
C ARG A 323 -27.92 -7.93 9.24
N VAL A 324 -28.21 -6.64 9.27
CA VAL A 324 -28.59 -5.84 8.10
C VAL A 324 -27.73 -4.59 8.06
N LEU A 325 -26.97 -4.40 6.98
CA LEU A 325 -26.21 -3.18 6.71
C LEU A 325 -26.88 -2.42 5.57
N ILE A 326 -27.18 -1.14 5.79
CA ILE A 326 -27.66 -0.23 4.77
C ILE A 326 -26.57 0.82 4.49
N MET A 327 -26.14 0.89 3.24
CA MET A 327 -25.17 1.89 2.78
C MET A 327 -25.58 2.49 1.45
N GLU A 328 -25.03 3.64 1.12
CA GLU A 328 -25.22 4.31 -0.16
C GLU A 328 -24.90 3.37 -1.32
N TRP A 329 -25.80 3.33 -2.30
CA TRP A 329 -25.57 2.56 -3.50
C TRP A 329 -24.53 3.25 -4.39
N VAL A 330 -23.47 2.54 -4.72
CA VAL A 330 -22.41 3.05 -5.58
C VAL A 330 -22.54 2.45 -6.97
N GLU A 331 -22.67 3.30 -7.98
CA GLU A 331 -22.64 2.89 -9.38
C GLU A 331 -21.26 3.09 -9.98
N GLY A 332 -20.75 2.03 -10.61
CA GLY A 332 -19.43 2.04 -11.20
C GLY A 332 -19.07 0.71 -11.85
N GLN A 333 -17.87 0.67 -12.39
CA GLN A 333 -17.25 -0.50 -12.99
C GLN A 333 -16.09 -0.96 -12.09
N LYS A 334 -15.74 -2.25 -12.09
CA LYS A 334 -14.65 -2.74 -11.25
C LYS A 334 -13.32 -2.13 -11.70
N LEU A 335 -12.48 -1.74 -10.74
CA LEU A 335 -11.16 -1.20 -11.07
C LEU A 335 -10.31 -2.21 -11.86
N SER A 336 -10.46 -3.51 -11.59
CA SER A 336 -9.78 -4.58 -12.35
C SER A 336 -10.26 -4.74 -13.80
N GLU A 337 -11.39 -4.15 -14.17
CA GLU A 337 -11.98 -4.24 -15.51
C GLU A 337 -11.80 -2.93 -16.29
N VAL A 338 -11.69 -1.79 -15.59
CA VAL A 338 -11.43 -0.48 -16.21
C VAL A 338 -9.94 -0.20 -16.19
N LYS A 339 -9.33 -0.14 -17.37
CA LYS A 339 -7.89 0.12 -17.58
C LYS A 339 -7.49 1.56 -17.17
N ASP A 340 -7.67 1.90 -15.91
CA ASP A 340 -7.48 3.24 -15.35
C ASP A 340 -6.34 3.23 -14.34
N LEU A 341 -5.12 3.41 -14.86
CA LEU A 341 -3.91 3.44 -14.04
C LEU A 341 -3.92 4.60 -13.04
N TYR A 342 -4.56 5.72 -13.38
CA TYR A 342 -4.67 6.86 -12.47
C TYR A 342 -5.41 6.48 -11.19
N LEU A 343 -6.53 5.77 -11.29
CA LEU A 343 -7.27 5.34 -10.11
C LEU A 343 -6.52 4.26 -9.32
N VAL A 344 -5.69 3.45 -9.96
CA VAL A 344 -4.77 2.56 -9.23
C VAL A 344 -3.77 3.37 -8.41
N GLU A 345 -3.19 4.43 -8.97
CA GLU A 345 -2.29 5.34 -8.24
C GLU A 345 -3.02 6.06 -7.09
N VAL A 346 -4.29 6.46 -7.27
CA VAL A 346 -5.14 6.99 -6.19
C VAL A 346 -5.30 5.95 -5.08
N GLY A 347 -5.53 4.68 -5.44
CA GLY A 347 -5.64 3.57 -4.48
C GLY A 347 -4.34 3.30 -3.72
N VAL A 348 -3.19 3.36 -4.42
CA VAL A 348 -1.87 3.23 -3.81
C VAL A 348 -1.63 4.40 -2.85
N TYR A 349 -1.88 5.64 -3.29
CA TYR A 349 -1.77 6.84 -2.47
C TYR A 349 -2.64 6.76 -1.21
N CYS A 350 -3.89 6.31 -1.34
CA CYS A 350 -4.80 6.10 -0.22
C CYS A 350 -4.27 5.02 0.73
N SER A 351 -3.73 3.91 0.21
CA SER A 351 -3.15 2.82 1.00
C SER A 351 -1.92 3.28 1.82
N PHE A 352 -1.10 4.18 1.28
CA PHE A 352 0.00 4.78 2.03
C PHE A 352 -0.47 5.75 3.12
N ASN A 353 -1.52 6.53 2.88
CA ASN A 353 -2.15 7.33 3.94
C ASN A 353 -2.73 6.44 5.05
N GLN A 354 -3.30 5.28 4.69
CA GLN A 354 -3.77 4.31 5.67
C GLN A 354 -2.64 3.75 6.53
N LEU A 355 -1.53 3.36 5.90
CA LEU A 355 -0.38 2.78 6.59
C LEU A 355 0.37 3.81 7.46
N LEU A 356 0.62 5.00 6.93
CA LEU A 356 1.61 5.93 7.50
C LEU A 356 1.00 7.16 8.16
N GLU A 357 -0.16 7.66 7.70
CA GLU A 357 -0.76 8.89 8.23
C GLU A 357 -1.65 8.64 9.45
N TYR A 358 -2.63 7.76 9.31
CA TYR A 358 -3.66 7.56 10.35
C TYR A 358 -3.61 6.18 10.99
N GLY A 359 -2.98 5.20 10.32
CA GLY A 359 -2.89 3.83 10.81
C GLY A 359 -4.18 3.03 10.71
N PHE A 360 -5.28 3.56 10.18
CA PHE A 360 -6.52 2.82 9.99
C PHE A 360 -6.60 2.29 8.55
N TYR A 361 -6.50 0.98 8.36
CA TYR A 361 -6.28 0.41 7.04
C TYR A 361 -7.33 -0.62 6.64
N HIS A 362 -7.57 -0.67 5.33
CA HIS A 362 -8.43 -1.63 4.66
C HIS A 362 -7.69 -2.95 4.51
N ALA A 363 -8.13 -3.95 5.26
CA ALA A 363 -7.45 -5.23 5.40
C ALA A 363 -7.96 -6.33 4.47
N ASP A 364 -9.06 -6.08 3.72
CA ASP A 364 -9.53 -6.96 2.66
C ASP A 364 -9.13 -6.44 1.27
N PRO A 365 -7.99 -6.89 0.72
CA PRO A 365 -7.45 -6.38 -0.53
C PRO A 365 -8.18 -6.88 -1.78
N HIS A 366 -9.41 -7.37 -1.68
CA HIS A 366 -10.13 -7.96 -2.81
C HIS A 366 -10.37 -6.94 -3.94
N PRO A 367 -10.05 -7.25 -5.22
CA PRO A 367 -10.28 -6.34 -6.35
C PRO A 367 -11.74 -5.87 -6.48
N GLY A 368 -12.69 -6.69 -6.03
CA GLY A 368 -14.12 -6.36 -6.05
C GLY A 368 -14.55 -5.27 -5.08
N ASN A 369 -13.69 -4.88 -4.13
CA ASN A 369 -13.94 -3.79 -3.19
C ASN A 369 -13.60 -2.41 -3.76
N PHE A 370 -13.06 -2.36 -4.99
CA PHE A 370 -12.66 -1.14 -5.67
C PHE A 370 -13.48 -0.94 -6.94
N LEU A 371 -14.27 0.14 -6.97
CA LEU A 371 -15.01 0.54 -8.17
C LEU A 371 -14.49 1.87 -8.69
N ARG A 372 -14.43 2.00 -10.02
CA ARG A 372 -14.42 3.28 -10.71
C ARG A 372 -15.85 3.76 -10.87
N THR A 373 -16.20 4.84 -10.18
CA THR A 373 -17.50 5.48 -10.35
C THR A 373 -17.61 6.18 -11.71
N TYR A 374 -18.82 6.47 -12.17
CA TYR A 374 -19.02 7.15 -13.46
C TYR A 374 -18.49 8.59 -13.48
N ASP A 375 -18.39 9.25 -12.32
CA ASP A 375 -17.73 10.55 -12.16
C ASP A 375 -16.19 10.45 -12.05
N GLY A 376 -15.62 9.26 -12.24
CA GLY A 376 -14.17 9.06 -12.34
C GLY A 376 -13.44 9.02 -10.99
N LYS A 377 -14.11 8.60 -9.91
CA LYS A 377 -13.49 8.42 -8.58
C LYS A 377 -13.29 6.95 -8.25
N LEU A 378 -12.33 6.68 -7.36
CA LEU A 378 -12.10 5.38 -6.76
C LEU A 378 -13.01 5.19 -5.54
N ALA A 379 -14.05 4.38 -5.69
CA ALA A 379 -14.91 3.99 -4.58
C ALA A 379 -14.38 2.76 -3.85
N TYR A 380 -14.30 2.87 -2.53
CA TYR A 380 -14.04 1.76 -1.60
C TYR A 380 -15.36 1.16 -1.12
N LEU A 381 -15.45 -0.17 -1.12
CA LEU A 381 -16.57 -0.96 -0.63
C LEU A 381 -16.09 -1.99 0.40
N ASP A 382 -17.03 -2.54 1.17
CA ASP A 382 -16.81 -3.56 2.21
C ASP A 382 -15.79 -3.16 3.29
N PHE A 383 -16.30 -2.70 4.42
CA PHE A 383 -15.47 -2.28 5.55
C PHE A 383 -15.49 -3.31 6.69
N GLY A 384 -15.80 -4.58 6.35
CA GLY A 384 -15.89 -5.68 7.31
C GLY A 384 -14.52 -6.05 7.87
N MET A 385 -13.46 -5.88 7.10
CA MET A 385 -12.08 -6.12 7.50
C MET A 385 -11.27 -4.82 7.52
N MET A 386 -11.26 -4.17 8.69
CA MET A 386 -10.39 -3.02 8.96
C MET A 386 -9.40 -3.36 10.07
N GLY A 387 -8.21 -2.77 9.99
CA GLY A 387 -7.18 -2.90 11.01
C GLY A 387 -6.62 -1.55 11.46
N GLU A 388 -5.88 -1.58 12.57
CA GLU A 388 -5.23 -0.39 13.13
C GLU A 388 -3.75 -0.62 13.40
N PHE A 389 -2.93 0.37 13.05
CA PHE A 389 -1.51 0.48 13.41
C PHE A 389 -1.34 1.45 14.55
N LYS A 390 -0.68 1.00 15.63
CA LYS A 390 -0.15 1.90 16.65
C LYS A 390 0.85 2.87 16.03
N GLN A 391 0.93 4.09 16.56
CA GLN A 391 1.85 5.12 16.09
C GLN A 391 3.30 4.62 16.03
N GLU A 392 3.75 3.89 17.06
CA GLU A 392 5.11 3.33 17.16
C GLU A 392 5.51 2.48 15.94
N PHE A 393 4.59 1.67 15.42
CA PHE A 393 4.86 0.83 14.23
C PHE A 393 4.89 1.64 12.95
N ARG A 394 4.11 2.74 12.88
CA ARG A 394 4.12 3.64 11.73
C ARG A 394 5.43 4.40 11.67
N ASP A 395 5.88 4.93 12.80
CA ASP A 395 7.15 5.65 12.91
C ASP A 395 8.32 4.71 12.55
N GLY A 396 8.34 3.50 13.10
CA GLY A 396 9.38 2.51 12.78
C GLY A 396 9.37 2.06 11.32
N PHE A 397 8.21 2.02 10.65
CA PHE A 397 8.16 1.72 9.21
C PHE A 397 8.72 2.85 8.36
N ILE A 398 8.44 4.11 8.72
CA ILE A 398 9.03 5.26 8.02
C ILE A 398 10.55 5.28 8.22
N GLU A 399 11.03 5.01 9.44
CA GLU A 399 12.45 4.86 9.75
C GLU A 399 13.11 3.77 8.91
N ALA A 400 12.50 2.58 8.82
CA ALA A 400 12.97 1.50 7.96
C ALA A 400 13.03 1.90 6.47
N CYS A 401 12.01 2.62 5.97
CA CYS A 401 12.04 3.14 4.60
C CYS A 401 13.22 4.11 4.37
N LEU A 402 13.54 4.93 5.37
CA LEU A 402 14.62 5.90 5.30
C LEU A 402 16.00 5.23 5.35
N HIS A 403 16.22 4.27 6.26
CA HIS A 403 17.45 3.49 6.31
C HIS A 403 17.67 2.70 5.02
N LEU A 404 16.61 2.15 4.43
CA LEU A 404 16.67 1.49 3.13
C LEU A 404 17.11 2.45 2.01
N VAL A 405 16.54 3.66 1.94
CA VAL A 405 16.91 4.68 0.93
C VAL A 405 18.37 5.12 1.09
N ASN A 406 18.84 5.22 2.33
CA ASN A 406 20.23 5.58 2.64
C ASN A 406 21.24 4.45 2.43
N ARG A 407 20.78 3.23 2.15
CA ARG A 407 21.61 2.02 2.14
C ARG A 407 22.29 1.76 3.50
N ASP A 408 21.66 2.21 4.59
CA ASP A 408 22.08 1.90 5.95
C ASP A 408 21.45 0.57 6.38
N PHE A 409 22.06 -0.53 5.92
CA PHE A 409 21.54 -1.87 6.17
C PHE A 409 21.71 -2.31 7.63
N ASP A 410 22.67 -1.74 8.35
CA ASP A 410 22.88 -2.00 9.77
C ASP A 410 21.76 -1.40 10.62
N ALA A 411 21.34 -0.17 10.33
CA ALA A 411 20.19 0.45 10.96
C ALA A 411 18.88 -0.24 10.55
N LEU A 412 18.71 -0.57 9.27
CA LEU A 412 17.55 -1.31 8.76
C LEU A 412 17.36 -2.67 9.47
N GLY A 413 18.46 -3.38 9.75
CA GLY A 413 18.43 -4.62 10.51
C GLY A 413 17.93 -4.44 11.96
N LYS A 414 18.24 -3.29 12.59
CA LYS A 414 17.72 -2.95 13.93
C LYS A 414 16.22 -2.65 13.87
N ASP A 415 15.77 -1.92 12.85
CA ASP A 415 14.35 -1.60 12.68
C ASP A 415 13.51 -2.85 12.54
N PHE A 416 14.00 -3.87 11.83
CA PHE A 416 13.27 -5.13 11.66
C PHE A 416 13.11 -5.89 12.98
N VAL A 417 14.04 -5.74 13.93
CA VAL A 417 13.87 -6.27 15.29
C VAL A 417 12.85 -5.43 16.06
N THR A 418 12.95 -4.10 15.99
CA THR A 418 12.02 -3.16 16.65
C THR A 418 10.58 -3.34 16.18
N LEU A 419 10.38 -3.56 14.88
CA LEU A 419 9.07 -3.82 14.25
C LEU A 419 8.55 -5.24 14.52
N GLY A 420 9.33 -6.09 15.19
CA GLY A 420 8.96 -7.48 15.48
C GLY A 420 8.98 -8.41 14.27
N LEU A 421 9.57 -7.98 13.16
CA LEU A 421 9.77 -8.81 11.95
C LEU A 421 10.82 -9.90 12.20
N LEU A 422 11.78 -9.60 13.08
CA LEU A 422 12.85 -10.50 13.51
C LEU A 422 12.79 -10.75 15.02
N PRO A 423 13.00 -12.00 15.47
CA PRO A 423 13.14 -12.27 16.89
C PRO A 423 14.41 -11.60 17.44
N PRO A 424 14.43 -11.15 18.71
CA PRO A 424 15.62 -10.54 19.33
C PRO A 424 16.86 -11.46 19.34
N THR A 425 16.64 -12.77 19.19
CA THR A 425 17.67 -13.81 19.15
C THR A 425 18.27 -14.03 17.76
N ALA A 426 17.79 -13.35 16.72
CA ALA A 426 18.32 -13.47 15.38
C ALA A 426 19.78 -12.97 15.32
N GLN A 427 20.66 -13.71 14.64
CA GLN A 427 22.05 -13.30 14.45
C GLN A 427 22.11 -12.08 13.54
N LYS A 428 22.27 -10.89 14.14
CA LYS A 428 22.24 -9.59 13.46
C LYS A 428 23.09 -9.56 12.19
N GLY A 429 24.35 -10.01 12.25
CA GLY A 429 25.24 -10.00 11.09
C GLY A 429 24.73 -10.82 9.89
N ALA A 430 24.26 -12.04 10.12
CA ALA A 430 23.77 -12.91 9.05
C ALA A 430 22.44 -12.42 8.45
N VAL A 431 21.60 -11.77 9.27
CA VAL A 431 20.35 -11.15 8.80
C VAL A 431 20.63 -9.88 8.01
N THR A 432 21.52 -9.02 8.52
CA THR A 432 21.96 -7.81 7.81
C THR A 432 22.57 -8.19 6.47
N GLU A 433 23.45 -9.19 6.39
CA GLU A 433 24.04 -9.66 5.13
C GLU A 433 22.98 -10.15 4.14
N ALA A 434 22.04 -10.98 4.59
CA ALA A 434 21.00 -11.51 3.71
C ALA A 434 19.98 -10.45 3.23
N LEU A 435 19.67 -9.46 4.08
CA LEU A 435 18.84 -8.33 3.71
C LEU A 435 19.60 -7.35 2.80
N THR A 436 20.89 -7.16 3.06
CA THR A 436 21.80 -6.35 2.23
C THR A 436 21.81 -6.91 0.81
N ASP A 437 21.93 -8.21 0.61
CA ASP A 437 21.87 -8.80 -0.73
C ASP A 437 20.53 -8.55 -1.43
N VAL A 438 19.40 -8.74 -0.73
CA VAL A 438 18.06 -8.52 -1.31
C VAL A 438 17.87 -7.06 -1.70
N PHE A 439 18.18 -6.14 -0.77
CA PHE A 439 17.93 -4.71 -0.96
C PHE A 439 19.01 -4.00 -1.76
N GLN A 440 20.29 -4.40 -1.73
CA GLN A 440 21.32 -3.88 -2.64
C GLN A 440 20.99 -4.24 -4.09
N ASN A 441 20.59 -5.49 -4.35
CA ASN A 441 20.16 -5.87 -5.70
C ASN A 441 18.94 -5.06 -6.15
N ALA A 442 18.03 -4.77 -5.23
CA ALA A 442 16.88 -3.93 -5.47
C ALA A 442 17.33 -2.48 -5.78
N VAL A 443 18.14 -1.86 -4.92
CA VAL A 443 18.62 -0.48 -5.06
C VAL A 443 19.55 -0.31 -6.27
N ALA A 444 20.38 -1.30 -6.62
CA ALA A 444 21.27 -1.29 -7.78
C ALA A 444 20.51 -1.35 -9.11
N LYS A 445 19.36 -2.05 -9.14
CA LYS A 445 18.41 -1.99 -10.27
C LYS A 445 17.65 -0.66 -10.33
N GLY A 446 17.74 0.16 -9.29
CA GLY A 446 16.98 1.38 -9.06
C GLY A 446 15.63 1.05 -8.41
N VAL A 447 15.29 1.73 -7.29
CA VAL A 447 14.03 1.54 -6.54
C VAL A 447 12.79 1.58 -7.44
N ARG A 448 12.88 2.33 -8.54
CA ARG A 448 11.85 2.48 -9.56
C ARG A 448 11.58 1.25 -10.42
N ASN A 449 12.51 0.30 -10.51
CA ASN A 449 12.40 -0.87 -11.40
C ASN A 449 12.01 -2.16 -10.66
N ILE A 450 11.84 -2.11 -9.34
CA ILE A 450 11.47 -3.28 -8.52
C ILE A 450 9.96 -3.34 -8.40
N SER A 451 9.37 -4.49 -8.72
CA SER A 451 7.96 -4.73 -8.36
C SER A 451 7.87 -5.10 -6.89
N PHE A 452 6.79 -4.69 -6.25
CA PHE A 452 6.50 -5.06 -4.86
C PHE A 452 6.36 -6.58 -4.72
N GLY A 453 5.76 -7.24 -5.73
CA GLY A 453 5.69 -8.70 -5.84
C GLY A 453 7.06 -9.39 -5.84
N ASP A 454 8.02 -8.93 -6.65
CA ASP A 454 9.38 -9.49 -6.70
C ASP A 454 10.12 -9.30 -5.38
N LEU A 455 9.97 -8.12 -4.76
CA LEU A 455 10.57 -7.83 -3.47
C LEU A 455 10.01 -8.76 -2.38
N LEU A 456 8.70 -8.98 -2.36
CA LEU A 456 8.05 -9.90 -1.43
C LEU A 456 8.47 -11.36 -1.69
N GLY A 457 8.60 -11.77 -2.96
CA GLY A 457 9.08 -13.11 -3.32
C GLY A 457 10.53 -13.37 -2.91
N ASN A 458 11.42 -12.40 -3.13
CA ASN A 458 12.81 -12.47 -2.70
C ASN A 458 12.95 -12.45 -1.18
N LEU A 459 12.19 -11.57 -0.52
CA LEU A 459 12.10 -11.54 0.93
C LEU A 459 11.57 -12.89 1.45
N GLY A 460 10.54 -13.47 0.81
CA GLY A 460 9.97 -14.79 1.15
C GLY A 460 11.01 -15.91 1.26
N ARG A 461 11.93 -15.99 0.29
CA ARG A 461 13.03 -16.97 0.31
C ARG A 461 13.96 -16.76 1.49
N THR A 462 14.30 -15.50 1.79
CA THR A 462 15.13 -15.12 2.95
C THR A 462 14.39 -15.35 4.27
N MET A 463 13.07 -15.15 4.31
CA MET A 463 12.21 -15.32 5.49
C MET A 463 12.17 -16.77 5.97
N TYR A 464 12.14 -17.75 5.05
CA TYR A 464 12.24 -19.18 5.39
C TYR A 464 13.58 -19.54 6.06
N LYS A 465 14.68 -18.87 5.67
CA LYS A 465 16.02 -19.13 6.22
C LYS A 465 16.21 -18.57 7.63
N PHE A 466 15.66 -17.39 7.92
CA PHE A 466 15.89 -16.67 9.17
C PHE A 466 14.71 -16.71 10.17
N LYS A 467 13.66 -17.49 9.88
CA LYS A 467 12.43 -17.57 10.72
C LYS A 467 11.83 -16.19 11.00
N PHE A 468 11.74 -15.36 9.97
CA PHE A 468 11.00 -14.10 10.06
C PHE A 468 9.57 -14.38 10.52
N GLN A 469 9.07 -13.54 11.42
CA GLN A 469 7.66 -13.54 11.79
C GLN A 469 7.09 -12.25 11.25
N ILE A 470 6.32 -12.31 10.17
CA ILE A 470 5.58 -11.12 9.72
C ILE A 470 4.36 -11.00 10.64
N PRO A 471 4.24 -9.91 11.41
CA PRO A 471 3.00 -9.64 12.12
C PRO A 471 1.82 -9.62 11.17
N SER A 472 0.69 -10.18 11.59
CA SER A 472 -0.51 -10.38 10.77
C SER A 472 -0.93 -9.10 10.02
N TYR A 473 -0.86 -7.95 10.70
CA TYR A 473 -1.22 -6.65 10.14
C TYR A 473 -0.33 -6.18 8.97
N PHE A 474 0.98 -6.47 8.98
CA PHE A 474 1.86 -6.13 7.85
C PHE A 474 1.53 -6.97 6.62
N SER A 475 1.19 -8.24 6.82
CA SER A 475 0.84 -9.14 5.70
C SER A 475 -0.40 -8.67 4.93
N LEU A 476 -1.37 -8.06 5.62
CA LEU A 476 -2.62 -7.58 5.04
C LEU A 476 -2.39 -6.33 4.18
N VAL A 477 -1.59 -5.37 4.67
CA VAL A 477 -1.26 -4.16 3.90
C VAL A 477 -0.39 -4.49 2.68
N ILE A 478 0.63 -5.33 2.87
CA ILE A 478 1.49 -5.80 1.77
C ILE A 478 0.64 -6.42 0.67
N ARG A 479 -0.39 -7.20 1.04
CA ARG A 479 -1.30 -7.78 0.05
C ARG A 479 -2.18 -6.74 -0.64
N SER A 480 -2.68 -5.74 0.08
CA SER A 480 -3.45 -4.63 -0.52
C SER A 480 -2.64 -3.90 -1.59
N LEU A 481 -1.39 -3.57 -1.29
CA LEU A 481 -0.46 -2.99 -2.26
C LEU A 481 -0.16 -3.94 -3.42
N ALA A 482 0.01 -5.24 -3.15
CA ALA A 482 0.25 -6.25 -4.19
C ALA A 482 -0.96 -6.43 -5.12
N VAL A 483 -2.19 -6.35 -4.61
CA VAL A 483 -3.40 -6.41 -5.46
C VAL A 483 -3.49 -5.19 -6.35
N LEU A 484 -3.27 -3.99 -5.80
CA LEU A 484 -3.24 -2.76 -6.61
C LEU A 484 -2.12 -2.83 -7.67
N GLU A 485 -0.94 -3.34 -7.32
CA GLU A 485 0.14 -3.59 -8.29
C GLU A 485 -0.27 -4.59 -9.36
N GLY A 486 -0.88 -5.71 -8.99
CA GLY A 486 -1.35 -6.74 -9.92
C GLY A 486 -2.39 -6.21 -10.89
N ILE A 487 -3.33 -5.38 -10.41
CA ILE A 487 -4.30 -4.68 -11.26
C ILE A 487 -3.56 -3.78 -12.26
N ALA A 488 -2.60 -2.96 -11.81
CA ALA A 488 -1.84 -2.12 -12.72
C ALA A 488 -0.98 -2.89 -13.72
N ILE A 489 -0.29 -3.97 -13.30
CA ILE A 489 0.55 -4.81 -14.17
C ILE A 489 -0.28 -5.47 -15.27
N SER A 490 -1.53 -5.85 -14.97
CA SER A 490 -2.44 -6.42 -15.97
C SER A 490 -2.71 -5.46 -17.14
N PHE A 491 -2.47 -4.16 -16.96
CA PHE A 491 -2.66 -3.11 -17.96
C PHE A 491 -1.35 -2.53 -18.50
N ASN A 492 -0.38 -2.30 -17.61
CA ASN A 492 0.94 -1.77 -17.90
C ASN A 492 2.00 -2.68 -17.26
N PRO A 493 2.62 -3.59 -18.04
CA PRO A 493 3.65 -4.52 -17.53
C PRO A 493 4.85 -3.85 -16.87
N ASP A 494 5.12 -2.59 -17.21
CA ASP A 494 6.23 -1.80 -16.68
C ASP A 494 5.86 -1.03 -15.40
N TYR A 495 4.61 -1.10 -14.93
CA TYR A 495 4.18 -0.42 -13.71
C TYR A 495 4.87 -1.00 -12.47
N LYS A 496 5.34 -0.12 -11.58
CA LYS A 496 6.01 -0.47 -10.32
C LYS A 496 5.45 0.39 -9.19
N VAL A 497 4.78 -0.21 -8.21
CA VAL A 497 4.13 0.54 -7.10
C VAL A 497 5.13 1.40 -6.32
N LEU A 498 6.33 0.89 -6.08
CA LEU A 498 7.36 1.60 -5.33
C LEU A 498 7.79 2.91 -6.01
N SER A 499 7.75 2.98 -7.34
CA SER A 499 8.09 4.20 -8.10
C SER A 499 7.09 5.33 -7.84
N SER A 500 5.80 5.01 -7.77
CA SER A 500 4.71 5.97 -7.48
C SER A 500 4.69 6.43 -6.02
N THR A 501 5.28 5.64 -5.12
CA THR A 501 5.25 5.86 -3.67
C THR A 501 6.32 6.82 -3.18
N TYR A 502 7.49 6.83 -3.84
CA TYR A 502 8.64 7.62 -3.38
C TYR A 502 8.33 9.12 -3.22
N PRO A 503 7.60 9.78 -4.15
CA PRO A 503 7.14 11.15 -3.95
C PRO A 503 6.30 11.37 -2.69
N TRP A 504 5.48 10.38 -2.32
CA TRP A 504 4.65 10.44 -1.12
C TRP A 504 5.51 10.43 0.14
N ILE A 505 6.46 9.48 0.22
CA ILE A 505 7.37 9.36 1.37
C ILE A 505 8.20 10.63 1.51
N ALA A 506 8.74 11.15 0.41
CA ALA A 506 9.50 12.40 0.41
C ALA A 506 8.66 13.57 0.96
N ARG A 507 7.40 13.74 0.51
CA ARG A 507 6.50 14.76 1.07
C ARG A 507 6.24 14.55 2.55
N LYS A 508 5.90 13.33 2.96
CA LYS A 508 5.58 13.01 4.36
C LYS A 508 6.74 13.41 5.27
N VAL A 509 7.95 12.96 4.94
CA VAL A 509 9.17 13.27 5.70
C VAL A 509 9.44 14.78 5.77
N LEU A 510 9.17 15.53 4.71
CA LEU A 510 9.34 16.99 4.70
C LEU A 510 8.24 17.74 5.47
N THR A 511 7.02 17.19 5.54
CA THR A 511 5.84 17.86 6.13
C THR A 511 5.55 17.46 7.59
N ASP A 512 6.04 16.30 8.03
CA ASP A 512 5.71 15.77 9.34
C ASP A 512 6.50 16.49 10.44
N SER A 513 5.82 16.74 11.55
CA SER A 513 6.37 17.46 12.69
C SER A 513 6.85 16.53 13.81
N SER A 514 6.71 15.21 13.67
CA SER A 514 7.09 14.27 14.73
C SER A 514 8.59 14.40 15.08
N PRO A 515 8.96 14.41 16.38
CA PRO A 515 10.36 14.51 16.81
C PRO A 515 11.26 13.46 16.16
N GLN A 516 10.73 12.25 15.98
CA GLN A 516 11.40 11.12 15.36
C GLN A 516 11.71 11.39 13.89
N LEU A 517 10.72 11.78 13.08
CA LEU A 517 10.94 12.07 11.66
C LEU A 517 11.83 13.29 11.44
N LYS A 518 11.75 14.30 12.31
CA LYS A 518 12.68 15.43 12.31
C LYS A 518 14.12 14.99 12.57
N SER A 519 14.32 14.07 13.51
CA SER A 519 15.64 13.49 13.80
C SER A 519 16.17 12.71 12.60
N THR A 520 15.35 11.87 11.98
CA THR A 520 15.76 11.10 10.81
C THR A 520 16.01 11.99 9.59
N LEU A 521 15.17 13.00 9.35
CA LEU A 521 15.40 14.00 8.30
C LEU A 521 16.67 14.80 8.57
N ARG A 522 16.99 15.14 9.83
CA ARG A 522 18.31 15.70 10.17
C ARG A 522 19.43 14.71 9.85
N GLY A 523 19.33 13.43 10.20
CA GLY A 523 20.32 12.42 9.82
C GLY A 523 20.47 12.22 8.31
N LEU A 524 19.40 12.46 7.53
CA LEU A 524 19.45 12.47 6.06
C LEU A 524 20.20 13.69 5.54
N LEU A 525 19.92 14.86 6.10
CA LEU A 525 20.44 16.13 5.63
C LEU A 525 21.83 16.43 6.18
N TYR A 526 22.27 15.78 7.26
CA TYR A 526 23.57 16.01 7.87
C TYR A 526 24.36 14.71 7.98
N GLU A 527 25.61 14.74 7.53
CA GLU A 527 26.57 13.65 7.69
C GLU A 527 27.81 14.23 8.38
N GLU A 528 28.18 13.68 9.55
CA GLU A 528 29.27 14.20 10.39
C GLU A 528 29.16 15.72 10.70
N GLY A 529 27.93 16.25 10.76
CA GLY A 529 27.67 17.67 11.00
C GLY A 529 27.67 18.56 9.75
N VAL A 530 28.01 18.00 8.59
CA VAL A 530 28.01 18.71 7.30
C VAL A 530 26.65 18.58 6.60
N PHE A 531 26.07 19.71 6.20
CA PHE A 531 24.80 19.75 5.48
C PHE A 531 24.94 19.27 4.02
N ARG A 532 24.11 18.31 3.62
CA ARG A 532 24.06 17.69 2.29
C ARG A 532 22.90 18.27 1.48
N ILE A 533 23.14 19.43 0.84
CA ILE A 533 22.11 20.10 0.04
C ILE A 533 21.56 19.23 -1.10
N ASP A 534 22.40 18.40 -1.73
CA ASP A 534 21.98 17.50 -2.83
C ASP A 534 20.86 16.53 -2.40
N ARG A 535 20.85 16.15 -1.11
CA ARG A 535 19.80 15.29 -0.54
C ARG A 535 18.50 16.04 -0.35
N LEU A 536 18.57 17.30 0.10
CA LEU A 536 17.40 18.15 0.21
C LEU A 536 16.79 18.43 -1.18
N GLU A 537 17.65 18.75 -2.16
CA GLU A 537 17.24 18.95 -3.56
C GLU A 537 16.56 17.72 -4.15
N SER A 538 17.16 16.54 -3.97
CA SER A 538 16.58 15.29 -4.44
C SER A 538 15.22 15.01 -3.78
N LEU A 539 15.11 15.19 -2.46
CA LEU A 539 13.85 14.99 -1.73
C LEU A 539 12.78 16.00 -2.15
N LEU A 540 13.13 17.28 -2.32
CA LEU A 540 12.20 18.31 -2.77
C LEU A 540 11.72 18.02 -4.19
N THR A 541 12.63 17.75 -5.12
CA THR A 541 12.30 17.41 -6.51
C THR A 541 11.34 16.22 -6.59
N GLU A 542 11.61 15.18 -5.81
CA GLU A 542 10.80 13.96 -5.79
C GLU A 542 9.46 14.18 -5.10
N SER A 543 9.42 15.02 -4.05
CA SER A 543 8.19 15.42 -3.37
C SER A 543 7.22 16.20 -4.29
N LEU A 544 7.76 16.96 -5.25
CA LEU A 544 6.98 17.81 -6.15
C LEU A 544 6.53 17.08 -7.42
N ARG A 545 7.27 16.06 -7.86
CA ARG A 545 6.97 15.28 -9.07
C ARG A 545 5.54 14.72 -9.15
N ALA A 546 4.93 14.33 -8.02
CA ALA A 546 3.56 13.80 -8.03
C ALA A 546 2.47 14.86 -8.27
N ARG A 547 2.77 16.15 -8.09
CA ARG A 547 1.88 17.24 -8.51
C ARG A 547 2.11 17.63 -9.97
N THR A 548 3.36 17.59 -10.43
CA THR A 548 3.72 17.99 -11.80
C THR A 548 3.15 17.04 -12.84
N GLU A 549 3.16 15.72 -12.62
CA GLU A 549 2.49 14.76 -13.52
C GLU A 549 0.96 14.98 -13.57
N LYS A 550 0.34 15.44 -12.47
CA LYS A 550 -1.09 15.83 -12.42
C LYS A 550 -1.39 17.14 -13.17
N ALA A 551 -0.44 18.07 -13.22
CA ALA A 551 -0.60 19.36 -13.92
C ALA A 551 -0.25 19.28 -15.42
N LEU A 552 0.73 18.44 -15.78
CA LEU A 552 1.24 18.28 -17.15
C LEU A 552 0.20 17.66 -18.12
N VAL A 553 -0.82 16.97 -17.61
CA VAL A 553 -1.93 16.49 -18.45
C VAL A 553 -2.94 17.60 -18.78
N LYS A 554 -2.87 18.77 -18.12
CA LYS A 554 -3.86 19.85 -18.29
C LYS A 554 -3.32 21.18 -18.84
N GLN A 555 -2.00 21.42 -18.86
CA GLN A 555 -1.45 22.65 -19.43
C GLN A 555 -0.21 22.39 -20.28
N GLN A 556 -0.31 22.79 -21.54
CA GLN A 556 0.79 22.81 -22.50
C GLN A 556 1.67 24.04 -22.23
N ALA A 557 2.98 23.81 -22.08
CA ALA A 557 4.08 24.77 -22.19
C ALA A 557 4.10 25.98 -21.21
N GLU A 558 4.12 25.72 -19.90
CA GLU A 558 4.78 26.64 -18.95
C GLU A 558 6.13 26.07 -18.53
N ASP A 559 7.11 26.97 -18.37
CA ASP A 559 8.49 26.67 -18.00
C ASP A 559 8.53 25.82 -16.72
N ASN A 560 8.85 24.52 -16.85
CA ASN A 560 8.84 23.51 -15.76
C ASN A 560 9.54 24.02 -14.49
N SER A 561 10.54 24.87 -14.68
CA SER A 561 11.35 25.52 -13.67
C SER A 561 10.58 26.44 -12.73
N ARG A 562 9.68 27.26 -13.29
CA ARG A 562 8.90 28.26 -12.55
C ARG A 562 7.83 27.60 -11.68
N VAL A 563 7.24 26.50 -12.19
CA VAL A 563 6.26 25.69 -11.44
C VAL A 563 6.92 25.05 -10.21
N VAL A 564 8.11 24.46 -10.37
CA VAL A 564 8.83 23.82 -9.25
C VAL A 564 9.24 24.84 -8.19
N ILE A 565 9.80 26.00 -8.57
CA ILE A 565 10.18 27.07 -7.64
C ILE A 565 8.96 27.57 -6.84
N LYS A 566 7.82 27.79 -7.52
CA LYS A 566 6.56 28.17 -6.87
C LYS A 566 6.09 27.13 -5.88
N GLU A 567 6.18 25.85 -6.22
CA GLU A 567 5.77 24.78 -5.31
C GLU A 567 6.70 24.66 -4.09
N VAL A 568 8.03 24.72 -4.25
CA VAL A 568 8.99 24.72 -3.13
C VAL A 568 8.74 25.91 -2.19
N LEU A 569 8.60 27.12 -2.73
CA LEU A 569 8.33 28.32 -1.94
C LEU A 569 6.97 28.24 -1.25
N SER A 570 5.92 27.85 -1.97
CA SER A 570 4.60 27.68 -1.38
C SER A 570 4.60 26.67 -0.24
N PHE A 571 5.37 25.57 -0.38
CA PHE A 571 5.49 24.54 0.63
C PHE A 571 6.23 25.03 1.88
N THR A 572 7.44 25.58 1.73
CA THR A 572 8.29 26.06 2.85
C THR A 572 7.65 27.22 3.64
N LEU A 573 6.78 27.99 2.99
CA LEU A 573 6.06 29.10 3.62
C LEU A 573 4.80 28.66 4.37
N THR A 574 4.32 27.43 4.19
CA THR A 574 3.20 26.88 4.99
C THR A 574 3.61 26.47 6.39
N GLU A 575 2.64 26.28 7.31
CA GLU A 575 2.91 25.74 8.64
C GLU A 575 3.58 24.37 8.61
N LYS A 576 3.19 23.49 7.66
CA LYS A 576 3.76 22.15 7.49
C LYS A 576 5.23 22.18 7.05
N GLY A 577 5.65 23.23 6.34
CA GLY A 577 7.03 23.42 5.87
C GLY A 577 7.96 24.08 6.90
N THR A 578 7.49 24.39 8.11
CA THR A 578 8.25 25.17 9.11
C THR A 578 9.59 24.53 9.44
N PHE A 579 9.66 23.21 9.56
CA PHE A 579 10.90 22.51 9.87
C PHE A 579 11.96 22.67 8.77
N VAL A 580 11.55 22.46 7.51
CA VAL A 580 12.44 22.65 6.35
C VAL A 580 12.85 24.12 6.24
N ARG A 581 11.93 25.06 6.48
CA ARG A 581 12.22 26.50 6.53
C ARG A 581 13.26 26.83 7.60
N GLU A 582 13.15 26.26 8.80
CA GLU A 582 14.11 26.50 9.88
C GLU A 582 15.52 26.02 9.56
N ILE A 583 15.65 24.84 8.92
CA ILE A 583 16.92 24.29 8.43
C ILE A 583 17.50 25.22 7.37
N LEU A 584 16.71 25.59 6.36
CA LEU A 584 17.14 26.50 5.29
C LEU A 584 17.60 27.85 5.85
N LEU A 585 16.86 28.43 6.80
CA LEU A 585 17.23 29.69 7.47
C LEU A 585 18.52 29.56 8.27
N GLU A 586 18.75 28.41 8.91
CA GLU A 586 19.98 28.16 9.65
C GLU A 586 21.19 28.05 8.72
N GLU A 587 21.10 27.25 7.66
CA GLU A 587 22.19 27.07 6.69
C GLU A 587 22.46 28.35 5.89
N PHE A 588 21.42 29.11 5.55
CA PHE A 588 21.57 30.41 4.90
C PHE A 588 22.27 31.42 5.81
N ALA A 589 21.96 31.44 7.10
CA ALA A 589 22.66 32.29 8.08
C ALA A 589 24.13 31.85 8.26
N LYS A 590 24.42 30.55 8.32
CA LYS A 590 25.80 30.02 8.35
C LYS A 590 26.60 30.48 7.12
N GLY A 591 25.97 30.41 5.95
CA GLY A 591 26.52 30.88 4.68
C GLY A 591 26.84 32.38 4.67
N LEU A 592 25.88 33.22 5.07
CA LEU A 592 26.06 34.67 5.12
C LEU A 592 27.14 35.11 6.12
N ASP A 593 27.23 34.42 7.25
CA ASP A 593 28.29 34.62 8.25
C ASP A 593 29.68 34.25 7.68
N ALA A 594 29.79 33.13 6.94
CA ALA A 594 31.02 32.76 6.23
C ALA A 594 31.38 33.76 5.11
N LEU A 595 30.39 34.27 4.36
CA LEU A 595 30.60 35.31 3.35
C LEU A 595 31.06 36.64 3.98
N GLY A 596 30.50 37.00 5.14
CA GLY A 596 30.93 38.15 5.94
C GLY A 596 32.40 38.03 6.38
N LEU A 597 32.82 36.84 6.79
CA LEU A 597 34.24 36.58 7.09
C LEU A 597 35.13 36.68 5.85
N ALA A 598 34.74 36.05 4.74
CA ALA A 598 35.52 36.06 3.50
C ALA A 598 35.69 37.48 2.95
N THR A 599 34.64 38.30 3.02
CA THR A 599 34.69 39.72 2.63
C THR A 599 35.60 40.52 3.55
N LEU A 600 35.49 40.37 4.87
CA LEU A 600 36.39 41.01 5.83
C LEU A 600 37.86 40.61 5.61
N GLU A 601 38.14 39.35 5.34
CA GLU A 601 39.50 38.86 5.06
C GLU A 601 40.04 39.40 3.74
N SER A 602 39.21 39.46 2.69
CA SER A 602 39.61 40.07 1.41
C SER A 602 39.90 41.57 1.54
N VAL A 603 39.05 42.33 2.23
CA VAL A 603 39.22 43.78 2.44
C VAL A 603 40.43 44.07 3.33
N THR A 604 40.65 43.28 4.38
CA THR A 604 41.80 43.44 5.27
C THR A 604 43.12 43.01 4.63
N SER A 605 43.13 42.00 3.75
CA SER A 605 44.33 41.63 2.96
C SER A 605 44.75 42.75 2.00
N VAL A 606 43.78 43.41 1.38
CA VAL A 606 44.02 44.57 0.50
C VAL A 606 44.45 45.79 1.32
N ALA A 607 43.82 46.06 2.47
CA ALA A 607 44.22 47.13 3.38
C ALA A 607 45.62 46.90 4.00
N ALA A 608 45.97 45.65 4.33
CA ALA A 608 47.29 45.28 4.84
C ALA A 608 48.39 45.44 3.78
N SER A 609 48.06 45.32 2.48
CA SER A 609 48.99 45.59 1.39
C SER A 609 49.22 47.08 1.12
N THR A 610 48.39 47.97 1.69
CA THR A 610 48.39 49.42 1.40
C THR A 610 48.69 50.32 2.61
N LEU A 611 48.57 49.82 3.85
CA LEU A 611 48.77 50.61 5.07
C LEU A 611 49.89 50.02 5.96
N PRO A 612 50.93 50.80 6.36
CA PRO A 612 52.08 50.29 7.12
C PRO A 612 51.81 49.84 8.57
N PHE A 613 50.57 49.98 9.09
CA PHE A 613 50.25 49.80 10.51
C PHE A 613 49.01 48.91 10.79
N SER A 614 48.67 47.96 9.92
CA SER A 614 47.48 47.10 10.08
C SER A 614 47.63 45.92 11.07
N ALA A 615 48.73 45.83 11.83
CA ALA A 615 49.10 44.66 12.63
C ALA A 615 48.23 44.37 13.89
N PHE A 616 47.08 45.02 14.07
CA PHE A 616 46.29 44.93 15.32
C PHE A 616 44.87 44.37 15.19
N LEU A 617 44.46 43.86 14.03
CA LEU A 617 43.17 43.16 13.92
C LEU A 617 43.40 41.64 14.07
N PRO A 618 42.82 40.98 15.10
CA PRO A 618 42.88 39.52 15.21
C PRO A 618 42.02 38.93 14.08
N LEU A 619 42.67 38.49 13.01
CA LEU A 619 42.03 37.80 11.89
C LEU A 619 41.90 36.32 12.24
N THR A 620 40.66 35.85 12.35
CA THR A 620 40.37 34.42 12.30
C THR A 620 40.48 33.98 10.84
N ALA A 621 41.47 33.16 10.51
CA ALA A 621 41.50 32.45 9.24
C ALA A 621 40.22 31.63 9.09
N MET A 622 39.61 31.65 7.91
CA MET A 622 38.40 30.86 7.65
C MET A 622 38.64 29.38 7.99
N SER A 623 37.73 28.78 8.73
CA SER A 623 37.78 27.35 9.02
C SER A 623 37.39 26.53 7.80
N SER A 624 37.73 25.23 7.79
CA SER A 624 37.22 24.29 6.79
C SER A 624 35.69 24.23 6.76
N GLU A 625 35.04 24.44 7.90
CA GLU A 625 33.58 24.52 8.04
C GLU A 625 33.00 25.76 7.34
N ASP A 626 33.66 26.92 7.43
CA ASP A 626 33.22 28.15 6.76
C ASP A 626 33.22 28.02 5.24
N ILE A 627 34.18 27.29 4.68
CA ILE A 627 34.25 27.01 3.23
C ILE A 627 33.06 26.15 2.78
N ILE A 628 32.71 25.13 3.57
CA ILE A 628 31.56 24.26 3.31
C ILE A 628 30.27 25.07 3.40
N ASN A 629 30.14 25.95 4.39
CA ASN A 629 28.99 26.85 4.54
C ASN A 629 28.85 27.81 3.34
N LEU A 630 29.96 28.31 2.81
CA LEU A 630 29.98 29.22 1.66
C LEU A 630 29.60 28.50 0.35
N LYS A 631 30.08 27.27 0.15
CA LYS A 631 29.63 26.40 -0.96
C LYS A 631 28.15 26.05 -0.85
N THR A 632 27.67 25.77 0.37
CA THR A 632 26.26 25.48 0.66
C THR A 632 25.38 26.69 0.35
N LEU A 633 25.81 27.90 0.74
CA LEU A 633 25.11 29.14 0.40
C LEU A 633 24.97 29.32 -1.11
N ARG A 634 26.06 29.09 -1.85
CA ARG A 634 26.07 29.19 -3.31
C ARG A 634 25.06 28.22 -3.94
N ARG A 635 25.07 26.95 -3.53
CA ARG A 635 24.11 25.96 -4.04
C ARG A 635 22.67 26.28 -3.63
N LEU A 636 22.43 26.78 -2.41
CA LEU A 636 21.11 27.27 -1.99
C LEU A 636 20.63 28.40 -2.92
N MET A 637 21.50 29.37 -3.22
CA MET A 637 21.19 30.44 -4.16
C MET A 637 20.92 29.90 -5.58
N GLN A 638 21.69 28.90 -6.03
CA GLN A 638 21.45 28.24 -7.32
C GLN A 638 20.14 27.46 -7.35
N LEU A 639 19.74 26.80 -6.26
CA LEU A 639 18.44 26.10 -6.16
C LEU A 639 17.27 27.07 -6.38
N PHE A 640 17.41 28.32 -5.93
CA PHE A 640 16.43 29.38 -6.18
C PHE A 640 16.57 30.07 -7.55
N SER A 641 17.72 29.94 -8.24
CA SER A 641 18.07 30.65 -9.49
C SER A 641 18.02 29.77 -10.75
N GLU A 642 18.55 28.55 -10.70
CA GLU A 642 18.69 27.60 -11.81
C GLU A 642 17.78 26.37 -11.62
N LEU A 643 16.56 26.46 -12.16
CA LEU A 643 15.81 25.28 -12.58
C LEU A 643 15.62 25.22 -14.11
N GLN A 644 16.26 26.13 -14.85
CA GLN A 644 16.09 26.31 -16.31
C GLN A 644 17.07 25.53 -17.20
N ARG A 645 18.02 24.77 -16.62
CA ARG A 645 19.13 24.19 -17.41
C ARG A 645 19.06 22.67 -17.56
N ASN A 646 17.94 22.14 -18.05
CA ASN A 646 17.87 20.76 -18.52
C ASN A 646 17.39 20.69 -19.98
N GLU A 647 18.26 21.11 -20.91
CA GLU A 647 18.17 20.64 -22.30
C GLU A 647 19.49 20.60 -23.09
N ILE A 648 20.64 20.97 -22.52
CA ILE A 648 21.93 20.92 -23.25
C ILE A 648 23.00 20.24 -22.40
N THR A 649 23.03 18.91 -22.41
CA THR A 649 24.27 18.09 -22.38
C THR A 649 23.94 16.59 -22.51
N LYS A 650 23.36 16.19 -23.65
CA LYS A 650 23.60 14.87 -24.24
C LYS A 650 24.69 15.03 -25.31
N MET A 651 25.92 15.33 -24.89
CA MET A 651 27.18 15.09 -25.60
C MET A 651 28.30 15.57 -24.70
N GLY A 652 29.20 14.66 -24.29
CA GLY A 652 30.40 14.98 -23.52
C GLY A 652 30.43 14.47 -22.08
N VAL A 653 30.07 13.20 -21.84
CA VAL A 653 30.45 12.50 -20.59
C VAL A 653 31.77 11.79 -20.85
N THR A 654 32.87 12.53 -20.77
CA THR A 654 34.24 12.03 -20.54
C THR A 654 35.11 13.28 -20.29
N ASP A 655 35.92 13.26 -19.23
CA ASP A 655 36.96 14.26 -18.88
C ASP A 655 36.65 15.48 -17.97
N LEU A 656 35.78 15.36 -16.95
CA LEU A 656 35.68 16.42 -15.91
C LEU A 656 36.00 15.98 -14.46
N ASN A 657 36.43 14.74 -14.23
CA ASN A 657 36.70 14.22 -12.87
C ASN A 657 38.16 14.37 -12.37
N LEU A 658 38.99 15.23 -12.95
CA LEU A 658 40.40 15.37 -12.52
C LEU A 658 40.91 16.81 -12.29
N TYR A 659 40.05 17.83 -12.26
CA TYR A 659 40.49 19.23 -12.10
C TYR A 659 39.66 20.06 -11.09
N GLU A 660 39.23 19.45 -9.97
CA GLU A 660 38.52 20.18 -8.90
C GLU A 660 39.34 20.41 -7.62
N ASN A 661 40.65 20.17 -7.67
CA ASN A 661 41.57 20.42 -6.56
C ASN A 661 42.44 21.66 -6.85
N GLN A 662 41.90 22.84 -6.55
CA GLN A 662 42.57 24.12 -6.20
C GLN A 662 41.71 25.31 -6.69
N ILE A 663 40.60 25.59 -5.99
CA ILE A 663 39.91 26.89 -6.11
C ILE A 663 40.31 27.72 -4.90
N THR A 664 40.76 28.95 -5.11
CA THR A 664 41.30 29.83 -4.06
C THR A 664 40.14 30.47 -3.28
N TYR A 665 40.30 30.71 -1.96
CA TYR A 665 39.28 31.29 -1.06
C TYR A 665 38.58 32.55 -1.62
N SER A 666 39.35 33.40 -2.30
CA SER A 666 38.88 34.63 -2.94
C SER A 666 37.94 34.38 -4.13
N GLU A 667 38.15 33.32 -4.91
CA GLU A 667 37.34 33.03 -6.10
C GLU A 667 35.92 32.58 -5.73
N GLU A 668 35.77 31.76 -4.69
CA GLU A 668 34.46 31.26 -4.26
C GLU A 668 33.62 32.37 -3.61
N ALA A 669 34.23 33.20 -2.76
CA ALA A 669 33.58 34.38 -2.18
C ALA A 669 33.18 35.41 -3.24
N SER A 670 34.08 35.68 -4.21
CA SER A 670 33.81 36.56 -5.33
C SER A 670 32.63 36.06 -6.16
N ARG A 671 32.57 34.75 -6.46
CA ARG A 671 31.46 34.14 -7.20
C ARG A 671 30.11 34.32 -6.48
N VAL A 672 30.06 34.10 -5.16
CA VAL A 672 28.83 34.32 -4.38
C VAL A 672 28.43 35.80 -4.36
N LEU A 673 29.38 36.72 -4.23
CA LEU A 673 29.13 38.18 -4.31
C LEU A 673 28.59 38.60 -5.68
N TYR A 674 29.19 38.11 -6.77
CA TYR A 674 28.71 38.35 -8.13
C TYR A 674 27.26 37.87 -8.30
N GLN A 675 26.93 36.71 -7.72
CA GLN A 675 25.61 36.13 -7.79
C GLN A 675 24.56 36.92 -6.96
N LEU A 676 24.94 37.44 -5.79
CA LEU A 676 24.07 38.32 -4.98
C LEU A 676 23.78 39.67 -5.65
N ILE A 677 24.72 40.18 -6.45
CA ILE A 677 24.62 41.48 -7.12
C ILE A 677 23.87 41.35 -8.46
N SER A 678 23.81 40.15 -9.03
CA SER A 678 23.09 39.86 -10.29
C SER A 678 21.57 39.84 -10.09
N VAL A 679 20.93 40.99 -10.28
CA VAL A 679 19.45 41.15 -10.24
C VAL A 679 18.73 40.22 -11.24
N GLN A 680 19.39 39.84 -12.34
CA GLN A 680 18.83 38.98 -13.38
C GLN A 680 18.56 37.54 -12.90
N GLU A 681 19.30 37.04 -11.91
CA GLU A 681 19.14 35.69 -11.35
C GLU A 681 17.98 35.59 -10.33
N LEU A 682 17.53 36.71 -9.76
CA LEU A 682 16.44 36.75 -8.77
C LEU A 682 15.06 37.01 -9.40
N LEU A 683 15.02 37.39 -10.68
CA LEU A 683 13.80 37.71 -11.42
C LEU A 683 12.74 36.58 -11.39
N PRO A 684 13.09 35.29 -11.55
CA PRO A 684 12.12 34.19 -11.50
C PRO A 684 11.42 34.08 -10.14
N VAL A 685 12.17 34.18 -9.04
CA VAL A 685 11.64 34.14 -7.67
C VAL A 685 10.72 35.32 -7.40
N LEU A 686 11.14 36.53 -7.78
CA LEU A 686 10.35 37.76 -7.61
C LEU A 686 9.03 37.71 -8.40
N SER A 687 9.03 37.06 -9.57
CA SER A 687 7.83 36.92 -10.41
C SER A 687 6.76 36.00 -9.81
N VAL A 688 7.13 35.11 -8.89
CA VAL A 688 6.23 34.11 -8.29
C VAL A 688 5.56 34.63 -7.01
N ILE A 689 6.15 35.62 -6.32
CA ILE A 689 5.65 36.19 -5.06
C ILE A 689 4.17 36.67 -5.15
N PRO A 690 3.73 37.35 -6.23
CA PRO A 690 2.34 37.80 -6.35
C PRO A 690 1.33 36.65 -6.46
N GLU A 691 1.78 35.46 -6.89
CA GLU A 691 0.92 34.28 -7.12
C GLU A 691 0.77 33.38 -5.89
N LEU A 692 1.43 33.74 -4.77
CA LEU A 692 1.35 32.99 -3.52
C LEU A 692 0.09 33.35 -2.71
N PRO A 693 -0.42 32.43 -1.85
CA PRO A 693 -1.50 32.73 -0.92
C PRO A 693 -1.16 33.91 0.02
N PRO A 694 -2.15 34.69 0.49
CA PRO A 694 -1.92 35.87 1.32
C PRO A 694 -1.12 35.58 2.60
N GLU A 695 -1.37 34.43 3.23
CA GLU A 695 -0.63 33.98 4.42
C GLU A 695 0.85 33.71 4.11
N SER A 696 1.15 33.09 2.98
CA SER A 696 2.53 32.84 2.53
C SER A 696 3.28 34.13 2.23
N GLN A 697 2.59 35.15 1.67
CA GLN A 697 3.18 36.47 1.44
C GLN A 697 3.57 37.17 2.76
N GLN A 698 2.72 37.08 3.79
CA GLN A 698 3.04 37.61 5.12
C GLN A 698 4.23 36.89 5.75
N GLN A 699 4.32 35.57 5.60
CA GLN A 699 5.44 34.79 6.11
C GLN A 699 6.75 35.15 5.39
N LEU A 700 6.69 35.42 4.08
CA LEU A 700 7.83 35.85 3.27
C LEU A 700 8.41 37.18 3.77
N LEU A 701 7.56 38.11 4.22
CA LEU A 701 7.97 39.39 4.81
C LEU A 701 8.70 39.24 6.16
N ARG A 702 8.54 38.12 6.87
CA ARG A 702 9.21 37.86 8.16
C ARG A 702 10.59 37.23 8.01
N LEU A 703 10.89 36.57 6.89
CA LEU A 703 12.15 35.88 6.65
C LEU A 703 13.41 36.75 6.88
N PRO A 704 13.46 38.03 6.46
CA PRO A 704 14.65 38.86 6.71
C PRO A 704 14.92 39.10 8.19
N ALA A 705 13.87 39.26 9.01
CA ALA A 705 14.00 39.43 10.44
C ALA A 705 14.51 38.13 11.11
N ASP A 706 14.01 36.97 10.66
CA ASP A 706 14.43 35.66 11.17
C ASP A 706 15.91 35.37 10.85
N VAL A 707 16.35 35.65 9.62
CA VAL A 707 17.77 35.51 9.22
C VAL A 707 18.65 36.46 10.04
N ALA A 708 18.24 37.72 10.21
CA ALA A 708 18.98 38.69 11.02
C ALA A 708 19.13 38.23 12.47
N GLY A 709 18.06 37.69 13.07
CA GLY A 709 18.11 37.12 14.42
C GLY A 709 19.12 35.96 14.54
N LYS A 710 19.12 35.03 13.58
CA LYS A 710 20.08 33.91 13.54
C LYS A 710 21.53 34.37 13.33
N LEU A 711 21.75 35.37 12.48
CA LEU A 711 23.07 35.97 12.25
C LEU A 711 23.61 36.68 13.49
N ILE A 712 22.78 37.48 14.17
CA ILE A 712 23.16 38.14 15.43
C ILE A 712 23.51 37.07 16.47
N SER A 713 22.70 36.01 16.60
CA SER A 713 22.99 34.91 17.52
C SER A 713 24.34 34.25 17.25
N ARG A 714 24.70 33.99 15.97
CA ARG A 714 26.01 33.42 15.61
C ARG A 714 27.16 34.40 15.85
N ALA A 715 26.99 35.67 15.48
CA ALA A 715 27.99 36.70 15.75
C ALA A 715 28.25 36.84 17.26
N THR A 716 27.21 36.79 18.09
CA THR A 716 27.34 36.78 19.55
C THR A 716 28.01 35.51 20.06
N ALA A 717 27.66 34.32 19.56
CA ALA A 717 28.28 33.06 19.96
C ALA A 717 29.78 33.04 19.64
N ARG A 718 30.18 33.50 18.46
CA ARG A 718 31.59 33.66 18.07
C ARG A 718 32.31 34.70 18.92
N THR A 719 31.65 35.81 19.26
CA THR A 719 32.23 36.84 20.12
C THR A 719 32.43 36.33 21.55
N ILE A 720 31.49 35.55 22.08
CA ILE A 720 31.62 34.89 23.39
C ILE A 720 32.73 33.85 23.35
N GLN A 721 32.78 33.00 22.32
CA GLN A 721 33.86 32.02 22.15
C GLN A 721 35.23 32.72 22.14
N ARG A 722 35.35 33.88 21.46
CA ARG A 722 36.55 34.74 21.46
C ARG A 722 36.91 35.37 22.81
N ILE A 723 35.97 35.52 23.73
CA ILE A 723 36.22 36.09 25.07
C ILE A 723 36.72 34.99 26.03
N PHE A 724 36.37 33.72 25.76
CA PHE A 724 36.64 32.58 26.64
C PHE A 724 37.65 31.56 26.07
N THR A 725 38.22 31.81 24.88
CA THR A 725 39.41 31.12 24.32
C THR A 725 40.53 32.13 24.17
#